data_AF-A0A814U609-F1
#
_entry.id   AF-A0A814U609-F1
#
_cell.length_a   1.000
_cell.length_b   1.000
_cell.length_c   1.000
_cell.angle_alpha   90.00
_cell.angle_beta   90.00
_cell.angle_gamma   90.00
#
_symmetry.space_group_name_H-M   'P 1'
#
loop_
_entity.id
_entity.type
_entity.pdbx_description
1 polymer ?
#
loop_
_entity_poly.entity_id
_entity_poly.type
_entity_poly.pdbx_seq_one_letter_code
_entity_poly.pdbx_strand_id
1 'polypeptide(L)'
;MFSSAVLFAFALVASVNGFYSSNDDVVQLDPSNFDRLVVQSSDLWIVEFYAPWCGHCQSLTPEWKRAATALKGIVKIGAVDADNHKSLGQQYGVSGFPTIKIFGTNKRSPSNYQGGRTADAIVQEALSQLRTIVNERLGKRGGSGSSGGGSSGNGGKDAVELTDSNFQSTVLDSEEPWLVEFMAPWCGHCKNLAPEWARAATELKGKVNLGVVDATVHTQLAQRYGIQGFPTIKFFPAGRKDGQAEDYNGGRSSGDIVAWALDKHQANIPPPEVIEITDQAVLDSNCAEKQLCIISFLPNILDCQSACRNKHIAMLKKFGETYKRNGWGWLWVEAFRQPKLEESVGIGGFGYPAQVAINARKGKYVVLKGSFSESGISAFLKELSTGRLTSPLVPLSGVADGKLPTVETSEPWDGKDGKLEVVEDIDLSDVNLDDDEDDLNAKKKKLIFFNNIFNINRFLIANFITYLLICERIKQSQFSVSQKTDVKLSLKINFARAVSGTEAENFLYNSLLRLSTSSSIHHSQQSNRLAITPSPTITRSVHLLTATSGYNGHEDEEDEDKGHLRKKKNSPKIQRTNRSNVYGDDAFFTAKNRLGDFLGVADGVGGWREHGIDPSLFSSSLMEACKSLVDNKLIDLNPLTLKELLSKAYKQLLEEKQCIIGSSTACIVALHHEKSILHTANLGDSGFVIIRKNAIVHRSQEQQHYFNSPFQLSIHPEMKGQRLIADRPEQASITSFNVEENDCILVATDGIWDNLPDSTILEEVNKLAEPTLDNLQQIAHALAKRALDNGHDPKFNSPFAKNAKKALGINIIGGKPDDVTVLLAIVTSKCG
;
A
#
# COMPACT_ATOMS: atom_id res chain seq x y z
N MET A 1 69.54 64.75 22.71
CA MET A 1 70.60 65.10 21.73
C MET A 1 71.15 63.81 21.14
N PHE A 2 71.10 63.70 19.80
CA PHE A 2 71.85 62.83 18.88
C PHE A 2 71.93 61.31 19.18
N SER A 3 71.35 60.40 18.38
CA SER A 3 71.55 60.07 16.96
C SER A 3 72.69 59.06 16.69
N SER A 4 72.35 58.07 15.86
CA SER A 4 73.19 57.21 15.00
C SER A 4 73.89 56.01 15.67
N ALA A 5 73.44 54.78 15.43
CA ALA A 5 73.54 53.95 14.21
C ALA A 5 74.85 53.15 14.12
N VAL A 6 74.74 51.83 14.22
CA VAL A 6 75.71 50.87 13.69
C VAL A 6 74.92 49.85 12.88
N LEU A 7 75.12 49.88 11.56
CA LEU A 7 74.75 48.83 10.63
C LEU A 7 75.66 47.61 10.86
N PHE A 8 75.07 46.43 11.02
CA PHE A 8 75.71 45.17 10.65
C PHE A 8 74.77 44.41 9.71
N ALA A 9 75.26 44.16 8.50
CA ALA A 9 74.56 43.45 7.45
C ALA A 9 74.42 41.96 7.83
N PHE A 10 73.18 41.48 7.96
CA PHE A 10 72.87 40.06 7.87
C PHE A 10 72.47 39.75 6.43
N ALA A 11 73.27 38.91 5.77
CA ALA A 11 72.92 38.28 4.51
C ALA A 11 71.67 37.42 4.73
N LEU A 12 70.52 37.92 4.28
CA LEU A 12 69.26 37.19 4.29
C LEU A 12 69.30 36.23 3.11
N VAL A 13 69.67 34.98 3.39
CA VAL A 13 69.45 33.85 2.50
C VAL A 13 67.94 33.80 2.25
N ALA A 14 67.50 34.17 1.05
CA ALA A 14 66.12 34.05 0.63
C ALA A 14 65.78 32.56 0.50
N SER A 15 65.28 31.96 1.58
CA SER A 15 64.61 30.68 1.54
C SER A 15 63.34 30.83 0.72
N VAL A 16 63.35 30.23 -0.47
CA VAL A 16 62.21 30.18 -1.40
C VAL A 16 61.11 29.33 -0.74
N ASN A 17 60.09 29.98 -0.18
CA ASN A 17 58.91 29.28 0.34
C ASN A 17 58.05 28.80 -0.83
N GLY A 18 58.20 27.53 -1.23
CA GLY A 18 57.24 26.86 -2.11
C GLY A 18 55.89 26.69 -1.42
N PHE A 19 54.78 26.77 -2.17
CA PHE A 19 53.41 26.61 -1.63
C PHE A 19 53.12 25.21 -1.08
N TYR A 20 53.86 24.23 -1.56
CA TYR A 20 53.77 22.83 -1.20
C TYR A 20 55.08 22.39 -0.56
N SER A 21 55.05 21.37 0.28
CA SER A 21 56.22 20.79 0.95
C SER A 21 56.16 19.27 0.87
N SER A 22 57.25 18.59 1.20
CA SER A 22 57.30 17.11 1.24
C SER A 22 56.34 16.47 2.26
N ASN A 23 55.76 17.27 3.17
CA ASN A 23 54.78 16.82 4.15
C ASN A 23 53.33 16.93 3.66
N ASP A 24 53.10 17.57 2.51
CA ASP A 24 51.77 17.68 1.91
C ASP A 24 51.49 16.45 1.01
N ASP A 25 50.22 16.08 0.86
CA ASP A 25 49.81 15.00 -0.06
C ASP A 25 49.88 15.42 -1.55
N VAL A 26 50.35 16.65 -1.83
CA VAL A 26 50.54 17.21 -3.18
C VAL A 26 51.95 16.91 -3.65
N VAL A 27 52.07 16.24 -4.80
CA VAL A 27 53.38 15.92 -5.38
C VAL A 27 53.94 17.14 -6.13
N GLN A 28 55.11 17.62 -5.72
CA GLN A 28 55.81 18.66 -6.49
C GLN A 28 56.39 18.09 -7.77
N LEU A 29 56.06 18.73 -8.87
CA LEU A 29 56.44 18.32 -10.21
C LEU A 29 57.35 19.36 -10.86
N ASP A 30 58.43 18.89 -11.46
CA ASP A 30 59.44 19.69 -12.14
C ASP A 30 59.87 18.98 -13.45
N PRO A 31 60.60 19.65 -14.36
CA PRO A 31 61.01 19.06 -15.64
C PRO A 31 61.80 17.75 -15.53
N SER A 32 62.50 17.50 -14.41
CA SER A 32 63.28 16.27 -14.21
C SER A 32 62.42 15.06 -13.82
N ASN A 33 61.25 15.30 -13.21
CA ASN A 33 60.40 14.24 -12.68
C ASN A 33 59.04 14.11 -13.39
N PHE A 34 58.59 15.14 -14.11
CA PHE A 34 57.25 15.23 -14.70
C PHE A 34 56.98 14.08 -15.69
N ASP A 35 57.90 13.83 -16.61
CA ASP A 35 57.71 12.78 -17.62
C ASP A 35 57.63 11.39 -16.97
N ARG A 36 58.49 11.13 -15.98
CA ARG A 36 58.52 9.84 -15.27
C ARG A 36 57.28 9.63 -14.39
N LEU A 37 56.86 10.66 -13.65
CA LEU A 37 55.78 10.55 -12.67
C LEU A 37 54.39 10.69 -13.31
N VAL A 38 54.23 11.57 -14.31
CA VAL A 38 52.92 11.90 -14.91
C VAL A 38 52.74 11.23 -16.26
N VAL A 39 53.71 11.39 -17.18
CA VAL A 39 53.54 10.96 -18.58
C VAL A 39 53.71 9.45 -18.76
N GLN A 40 54.61 8.83 -18.01
CA GLN A 40 54.85 7.39 -18.04
C GLN A 40 53.97 6.60 -17.06
N SER A 41 53.23 7.28 -16.17
CA SER A 41 52.34 6.62 -15.21
C SER A 41 50.99 6.25 -15.83
N SER A 42 50.45 5.10 -15.42
CA SER A 42 49.09 4.66 -15.73
C SER A 42 48.01 5.28 -14.85
N ASP A 43 48.39 6.03 -13.81
CA ASP A 43 47.48 6.63 -12.83
C ASP A 43 46.85 7.90 -13.36
N LEU A 44 45.63 8.25 -12.93
CA LEU A 44 45.05 9.55 -13.24
C LEU A 44 45.79 10.65 -12.47
N TRP A 45 46.23 11.69 -13.17
CA TRP A 45 46.93 12.84 -12.58
C TRP A 45 46.15 14.12 -12.80
N ILE A 46 46.04 14.94 -11.76
CA ILE A 46 45.52 16.31 -11.88
C ILE A 46 46.61 17.25 -11.37
N VAL A 47 47.01 18.18 -12.23
CA VAL A 47 48.18 19.02 -12.00
C VAL A 47 47.80 20.50 -12.06
N GLU A 48 48.13 21.22 -10.99
CA GLU A 48 48.07 22.68 -10.96
C GLU A 48 49.38 23.27 -11.49
N PHE A 49 49.29 24.21 -12.42
CA PHE A 49 50.38 25.07 -12.85
C PHE A 49 50.20 26.44 -12.20
N TYR A 50 51.12 26.81 -11.30
CA TYR A 50 51.01 27.99 -10.46
C TYR A 50 52.25 28.89 -10.55
N ALA A 51 52.13 30.11 -9.96
CA ALA A 51 53.24 31.02 -9.75
C ALA A 51 53.25 31.53 -8.29
N PRO A 52 54.41 31.58 -7.59
CA PRO A 52 54.48 31.92 -6.16
C PRO A 52 53.96 33.33 -5.79
N TRP A 53 54.00 34.27 -6.73
CA TRP A 53 53.51 35.64 -6.52
C TRP A 53 52.01 35.82 -6.83
N CYS A 54 51.33 34.79 -7.36
CA CYS A 54 49.94 34.90 -7.79
C CYS A 54 48.95 34.73 -6.62
N GLY A 55 48.19 35.77 -6.31
CA GLY A 55 47.17 35.75 -5.25
C GLY A 55 46.07 34.69 -5.44
N HIS A 56 45.69 34.40 -6.69
CA HIS A 56 44.72 33.33 -6.98
C HIS A 56 45.28 31.92 -6.73
N CYS A 57 46.59 31.72 -6.92
CA CYS A 57 47.27 30.47 -6.58
C CYS A 57 47.37 30.29 -5.05
N GLN A 58 47.67 31.38 -4.33
CA GLN A 58 47.70 31.39 -2.86
C GLN A 58 46.33 31.01 -2.28
N SER A 59 45.24 31.53 -2.86
CA SER A 59 43.88 31.20 -2.42
C SER A 59 43.47 29.75 -2.74
N LEU A 60 44.02 29.15 -3.80
CA LEU A 60 43.73 27.76 -4.18
C LEU A 60 44.53 26.76 -3.34
N THR A 61 45.73 27.13 -2.88
CA THR A 61 46.65 26.26 -2.12
C THR A 61 45.97 25.44 -1.00
N PRO A 62 45.17 26.03 -0.06
CA PRO A 62 44.53 25.25 1.00
C PRO A 62 43.49 24.23 0.46
N GLU A 63 42.73 24.60 -0.57
CA GLU A 63 41.74 23.72 -1.19
C GLU A 63 42.42 22.62 -2.03
N TRP A 64 43.55 22.93 -2.66
CA TRP A 64 44.37 21.97 -3.40
C TRP A 64 44.96 20.89 -2.49
N LYS A 65 45.47 21.30 -1.31
CA LYS A 65 45.95 20.36 -0.27
C LYS A 65 44.83 19.46 0.24
N ARG A 66 43.65 20.03 0.53
CA ARG A 66 42.47 19.26 0.94
C ARG A 66 42.03 18.23 -0.11
N ALA A 67 41.99 18.63 -1.39
CA ALA A 67 41.66 17.73 -2.48
C ALA A 67 42.70 16.59 -2.62
N ALA A 68 43.99 16.90 -2.47
CA ALA A 68 45.06 15.91 -2.49
C ALA A 68 44.95 14.90 -1.35
N THR A 69 44.65 15.34 -0.14
CA THR A 69 44.42 14.43 1.01
C THR A 69 43.19 13.55 0.79
N ALA A 70 42.08 14.12 0.27
CA ALA A 70 40.85 13.38 0.01
C ALA A 70 41.00 12.32 -1.10
N LEU A 71 41.83 12.60 -2.11
CA LEU A 71 42.06 11.72 -3.26
C LEU A 71 43.26 10.78 -3.08
N LYS A 72 43.91 10.81 -1.91
CA LYS A 72 45.12 10.04 -1.62
C LYS A 72 44.88 8.55 -1.87
N GLY A 73 45.70 7.97 -2.76
CA GLY A 73 45.63 6.56 -3.14
C GLY A 73 44.63 6.25 -4.26
N ILE A 74 43.82 7.21 -4.69
CA ILE A 74 42.81 7.05 -5.75
C ILE A 74 43.23 7.82 -7.01
N VAL A 75 43.55 9.11 -6.86
CA VAL A 75 44.00 10.00 -7.94
C VAL A 75 45.24 10.77 -7.47
N LYS A 76 46.24 10.94 -8.34
CA LYS A 76 47.47 11.66 -8.02
C LYS A 76 47.30 13.15 -8.25
N ILE A 77 47.53 13.95 -7.21
CA ILE A 77 47.47 15.42 -7.29
C ILE A 77 48.89 15.97 -7.30
N GLY A 78 49.19 16.79 -8.31
CA GLY A 78 50.51 17.40 -8.51
C GLY A 78 50.44 18.92 -8.61
N ALA A 79 51.58 19.57 -8.38
CA ALA A 79 51.74 21.01 -8.56
C ALA A 79 53.07 21.32 -9.26
N VAL A 80 53.03 22.19 -10.27
CA VAL A 80 54.18 22.66 -11.05
C VAL A 80 54.30 24.17 -10.86
N ASP A 81 55.46 24.62 -10.40
CA ASP A 81 55.82 26.04 -10.45
C ASP A 81 56.18 26.40 -11.89
N ALA A 82 55.21 26.93 -12.61
CA ALA A 82 55.33 27.27 -14.01
C ALA A 82 55.98 28.65 -14.24
N ASP A 83 56.24 29.42 -13.18
CA ASP A 83 57.03 30.65 -13.26
C ASP A 83 58.53 30.34 -13.25
N ASN A 84 58.96 29.37 -12.43
CA ASN A 84 60.32 28.84 -12.45
C ASN A 84 60.56 27.83 -13.60
N HIS A 85 59.53 27.11 -14.03
CA HIS A 85 59.62 26.10 -15.11
C HIS A 85 58.75 26.46 -16.33
N LYS A 86 59.01 27.62 -16.93
CA LYS A 86 58.23 28.19 -18.05
C LYS A 86 58.12 27.26 -19.27
N SER A 87 59.18 26.53 -19.60
CA SER A 87 59.17 25.58 -20.72
C SER A 87 58.13 24.47 -20.55
N LEU A 88 57.98 23.94 -19.33
CA LEU A 88 57.01 22.90 -19.02
C LEU A 88 55.57 23.46 -19.03
N GLY A 89 55.36 24.67 -18.52
CA GLY A 89 54.06 25.36 -18.62
C GLY A 89 53.66 25.65 -20.08
N GLN A 90 54.59 26.15 -20.89
CA GLN A 90 54.37 26.45 -22.31
C GLN A 90 54.08 25.21 -23.15
N GLN A 91 54.76 24.09 -22.87
CA GLN A 91 54.53 22.81 -23.55
C GLN A 91 53.06 22.38 -23.48
N TYR A 92 52.39 22.66 -22.37
CA TYR A 92 50.98 22.35 -22.19
C TYR A 92 50.04 23.55 -22.42
N GLY A 93 50.54 24.67 -22.95
CA GLY A 93 49.72 25.83 -23.30
C GLY A 93 49.19 26.61 -22.09
N VAL A 94 49.95 26.68 -21.00
CA VAL A 94 49.63 27.50 -19.84
C VAL A 94 49.93 28.97 -20.15
N SER A 95 48.89 29.80 -20.25
CA SER A 95 48.99 31.24 -20.53
C SER A 95 48.67 32.14 -19.32
N GLY A 96 48.26 31.55 -18.20
CA GLY A 96 47.94 32.25 -16.96
C GLY A 96 47.88 31.33 -15.75
N PHE A 97 47.86 31.91 -14.54
CA PHE A 97 47.95 31.17 -13.28
C PHE A 97 46.75 31.49 -12.34
N PRO A 98 46.23 30.51 -11.58
CA PRO A 98 46.52 29.07 -11.68
C PRO A 98 45.77 28.44 -12.86
N THR A 99 46.44 27.51 -13.56
CA THR A 99 45.83 26.66 -14.59
C THR A 99 45.89 25.21 -14.14
N ILE A 100 44.74 24.52 -14.12
CA ILE A 100 44.67 23.11 -13.72
C ILE A 100 44.45 22.24 -14.96
N LYS A 101 45.22 21.16 -15.08
CA LYS A 101 45.11 20.18 -16.16
C LYS A 101 44.94 18.77 -15.64
N ILE A 102 44.13 17.99 -16.35
CA ILE A 102 43.83 16.59 -16.05
C ILE A 102 44.52 15.71 -17.09
N PHE A 103 45.36 14.80 -16.61
CA PHE A 103 46.12 13.85 -17.38
C PHE A 103 45.47 12.46 -17.23
N GLY A 104 44.54 12.15 -18.14
CA GLY A 104 43.77 10.89 -18.19
C GLY A 104 44.52 9.71 -18.82
N THR A 105 43.83 8.88 -19.61
CA THR A 105 44.45 7.72 -20.31
C THR A 105 45.46 8.15 -21.37
N ASN A 106 45.17 9.21 -22.13
CA ASN A 106 46.11 9.80 -23.06
C ASN A 106 46.86 10.98 -22.43
N LYS A 107 48.06 10.70 -21.89
CA LYS A 107 48.93 11.71 -21.24
C LYS A 107 49.43 12.82 -22.17
N ARG A 108 49.40 12.61 -23.49
CA ARG A 108 49.91 13.57 -24.49
C ARG A 108 48.89 14.64 -24.87
N SER A 109 47.63 14.48 -24.46
CA SER A 109 46.56 15.46 -24.70
C SER A 109 45.75 15.70 -23.42
N PRO A 110 46.34 16.36 -22.41
CA PRO A 110 45.64 16.65 -21.15
C PRO A 110 44.46 17.61 -21.37
N SER A 111 43.37 17.39 -20.64
CA SER A 111 42.20 18.28 -20.66
C SER A 111 42.36 19.42 -19.65
N ASN A 112 41.76 20.57 -19.93
CA ASN A 112 41.73 21.70 -19.00
C ASN A 112 40.59 21.50 -17.99
N TYR A 113 40.87 21.75 -16.72
CA TYR A 113 39.84 21.84 -15.71
C TYR A 113 39.12 23.19 -15.78
N GLN A 114 37.80 23.16 -15.86
CA GLN A 114 36.94 24.36 -15.94
C GLN A 114 35.99 24.51 -14.75
N GLY A 115 36.07 23.61 -13.76
CA GLY A 115 35.21 23.62 -12.58
C GLY A 115 35.61 24.66 -11.53
N GLY A 116 34.85 24.68 -10.43
CA GLY A 116 35.10 25.56 -9.29
C GLY A 116 36.43 25.28 -8.59
N ARG A 117 37.10 26.31 -8.09
CA ARG A 117 38.40 26.19 -7.39
C ARG A 117 38.23 25.80 -5.90
N THR A 118 37.36 24.83 -5.62
CA THR A 118 37.11 24.28 -4.28
C THR A 118 37.48 22.80 -4.24
N ALA A 119 37.84 22.29 -3.07
CA ALA A 119 38.26 20.89 -2.92
C ALA A 119 37.17 19.91 -3.41
N ASP A 120 35.91 20.18 -3.08
CA ASP A 120 34.78 19.31 -3.48
C ASP A 120 34.59 19.26 -5.00
N ALA A 121 34.70 20.40 -5.70
CA ALA A 121 34.56 20.46 -7.15
C ALA A 121 35.73 19.76 -7.87
N ILE A 122 36.93 19.81 -7.29
CA ILE A 122 38.10 19.11 -7.82
C ILE A 122 37.96 17.59 -7.60
N VAL A 123 37.49 17.17 -6.42
CA VAL A 123 37.24 15.76 -6.09
C VAL A 123 36.17 15.15 -6.99
N GLN A 124 35.06 15.85 -7.22
CA GLN A 124 33.97 15.37 -8.08
C GLN A 124 34.43 15.16 -9.53
N GLU A 125 35.17 16.12 -10.08
CA GLU A 125 35.72 15.99 -11.43
C GLU A 125 36.74 14.84 -11.51
N ALA A 126 37.59 14.68 -10.50
CA ALA A 126 38.55 13.58 -10.42
C ALA A 126 37.85 12.20 -10.46
N LEU A 127 36.77 12.04 -9.70
CA LEU A 127 35.97 10.81 -9.67
C LEU A 127 35.24 10.57 -11.00
N SER A 128 34.76 11.63 -11.65
CA SER A 128 34.12 11.55 -12.98
C SER A 128 35.09 11.01 -14.03
N GLN A 129 36.29 11.59 -14.10
CA GLN A 129 37.35 11.17 -15.01
C GLN A 129 37.81 9.74 -14.73
N LEU A 130 37.93 9.37 -13.46
CA LEU A 130 38.28 8.00 -13.06
C LEU A 130 37.23 6.99 -13.54
N ARG A 131 35.93 7.30 -13.44
CA ARG A 131 34.86 6.43 -13.96
C ARG A 131 34.96 6.23 -15.47
N THR A 132 35.25 7.28 -16.23
CA THR A 132 35.46 7.18 -17.68
C THR A 132 36.60 6.23 -18.00
N ILE A 133 37.73 6.36 -17.31
CA ILE A 133 38.90 5.48 -17.50
C ILE A 133 38.60 4.03 -17.11
N VAL A 134 37.85 3.81 -16.02
CA VAL A 134 37.43 2.46 -15.61
C VAL A 134 36.53 1.83 -16.68
N ASN A 135 35.58 2.59 -17.24
CA ASN A 135 34.69 2.12 -18.29
C ASN A 135 35.44 1.80 -19.60
N GLU A 136 36.44 2.59 -19.97
CA GLU A 136 37.33 2.29 -21.09
C GLU A 136 38.13 1.00 -20.87
N ARG A 137 38.66 0.78 -19.65
CA ARG A 137 39.42 -0.43 -19.29
C ARG A 137 38.57 -1.69 -19.21
N LEU A 138 37.28 -1.57 -18.88
CA LEU A 138 36.33 -2.68 -18.82
C LEU A 138 35.86 -3.16 -20.21
N GLY A 139 36.36 -2.58 -21.31
CA GLY A 139 36.24 -3.18 -22.64
C GLY A 139 34.85 -3.14 -23.28
N LYS A 140 33.96 -2.21 -22.88
CA LYS A 140 32.72 -1.93 -23.63
C LYS A 140 33.06 -1.26 -24.97
N ARG A 141 33.33 -2.07 -25.99
CA ARG A 141 33.39 -1.68 -27.40
C ARG A 141 31.97 -1.38 -27.91
N GLY A 142 31.59 -0.11 -27.94
CA GLY A 142 30.62 0.42 -28.89
C GLY A 142 31.39 1.02 -30.06
N GLY A 143 31.21 0.47 -31.26
CA GLY A 143 32.01 0.80 -32.43
C GLY A 143 31.83 2.23 -32.91
N SER A 144 32.93 2.93 -33.11
CA SER A 144 33.10 3.92 -34.18
C SER A 144 34.58 3.99 -34.49
N GLY A 145 34.97 3.25 -35.51
CA GLY A 145 36.20 3.56 -36.23
C GLY A 145 35.91 4.75 -37.12
N SER A 146 36.69 5.82 -36.98
CA SER A 146 36.96 6.66 -38.13
C SER A 146 38.41 7.14 -38.08
N SER A 147 39.16 6.57 -39.01
CA SER A 147 40.43 7.09 -39.49
C SER A 147 40.21 8.43 -40.20
N GLY A 148 41.00 9.40 -39.76
CA GLY A 148 41.41 10.67 -40.36
C GLY A 148 40.85 11.16 -41.70
N GLY A 149 40.55 12.46 -41.72
CA GLY A 149 40.50 13.30 -42.92
C GLY A 149 39.72 14.58 -42.67
N GLY A 150 40.41 15.66 -42.29
CA GLY A 150 39.77 16.89 -41.83
C GLY A 150 39.14 17.76 -42.93
N SER A 151 38.25 18.66 -42.50
CA SER A 151 38.22 20.03 -43.01
C SER A 151 37.58 20.96 -41.98
N SER A 152 38.09 22.18 -41.96
CA SER A 152 37.79 23.26 -41.04
C SER A 152 36.40 23.84 -41.29
N GLY A 153 35.50 23.72 -40.31
CA GLY A 153 34.19 24.36 -40.30
C GLY A 153 33.80 24.68 -38.86
N ASN A 154 33.52 25.95 -38.60
CA ASN A 154 33.29 26.53 -37.29
C ASN A 154 31.94 26.05 -36.70
N GLY A 155 31.92 24.86 -36.13
CA GLY A 155 30.87 24.36 -35.24
C GLY A 155 31.54 23.88 -33.96
N GLY A 156 31.05 24.31 -32.80
CA GLY A 156 31.53 23.77 -31.52
C GLY A 156 31.55 22.25 -31.57
N LYS A 157 32.54 21.62 -30.93
CA LYS A 157 32.87 20.18 -31.04
C LYS A 157 31.70 19.19 -30.83
N ASP A 158 30.55 19.67 -30.39
CA ASP A 158 29.33 18.91 -30.10
C ASP A 158 28.13 19.23 -31.02
N ALA A 159 28.22 20.24 -31.90
CA ALA A 159 27.22 20.51 -32.93
C ALA A 159 27.58 19.75 -34.22
N VAL A 160 26.64 18.94 -34.73
CA VAL A 160 26.88 18.03 -35.87
C VAL A 160 26.63 18.76 -37.19
N GLU A 161 27.58 18.68 -38.11
CA GLU A 161 27.37 19.17 -39.48
C GLU A 161 26.47 18.21 -40.27
N LEU A 162 25.39 18.74 -40.80
CA LEU A 162 24.35 18.00 -41.51
C LEU A 162 24.35 18.38 -42.99
N THR A 163 24.28 17.35 -43.84
CA THR A 163 24.30 17.44 -45.30
C THR A 163 23.12 16.66 -45.87
N ASP A 164 22.81 16.85 -47.16
CA ASP A 164 21.75 16.07 -47.84
C ASP A 164 21.93 14.54 -47.66
N SER A 165 23.17 14.06 -47.55
CA SER A 165 23.50 12.63 -47.49
C SER A 165 23.33 12.00 -46.10
N ASN A 166 23.55 12.76 -45.02
CA ASN A 166 23.51 12.23 -43.64
C ASN A 166 22.23 12.63 -42.88
N PHE A 167 21.46 13.58 -43.40
CA PHE A 167 20.28 14.11 -42.71
C PHE A 167 19.23 13.03 -42.42
N GLN A 168 18.99 12.12 -43.37
CA GLN A 168 18.04 11.03 -43.20
C GLN A 168 18.45 10.12 -42.03
N SER A 169 19.65 9.55 -42.08
CA SER A 169 20.13 8.59 -41.07
C SER A 169 20.40 9.24 -39.71
N THR A 170 20.81 10.51 -39.70
CA THR A 170 21.25 11.19 -38.47
C THR A 170 20.12 11.91 -37.77
N VAL A 171 19.23 12.57 -38.52
CA VAL A 171 18.10 13.33 -37.96
C VAL A 171 16.81 12.54 -38.05
N LEU A 172 16.41 12.05 -39.22
CA LEU A 172 15.07 11.47 -39.42
C LEU A 172 14.92 10.06 -38.83
N ASP A 173 15.95 9.22 -38.94
CA ASP A 173 15.95 7.85 -38.43
C ASP A 173 16.39 7.77 -36.94
N SER A 174 16.85 8.89 -36.37
CA SER A 174 17.23 8.98 -34.95
C SER A 174 16.01 8.92 -34.04
N GLU A 175 16.09 8.17 -32.94
CA GLU A 175 15.08 8.20 -31.88
C GLU A 175 15.18 9.47 -31.01
N GLU A 176 16.36 10.08 -30.96
CA GLU A 176 16.61 11.33 -30.21
C GLU A 176 16.03 12.57 -30.93
N PRO A 177 15.66 13.62 -30.17
CA PRO A 177 15.21 14.90 -30.73
C PRO A 177 16.38 15.73 -31.25
N TRP A 178 16.13 16.48 -32.32
CA TRP A 178 17.13 17.31 -33.00
C TRP A 178 16.68 18.75 -33.14
N LEU A 179 17.61 19.68 -32.93
CA LEU A 179 17.44 21.09 -33.24
C LEU A 179 18.44 21.45 -34.34
N VAL A 180 17.96 21.91 -35.50
CA VAL A 180 18.80 22.13 -36.68
C VAL A 180 18.77 23.60 -37.09
N GLU A 181 19.95 24.20 -37.13
CA GLU A 181 20.15 25.54 -37.70
C GLU A 181 20.42 25.44 -39.21
N PHE A 182 19.59 26.10 -40.01
CA PHE A 182 19.85 26.37 -41.42
C PHE A 182 20.51 27.74 -41.56
N MET A 183 21.78 27.73 -41.97
CA MET A 183 22.65 28.91 -41.97
C MET A 183 23.29 29.18 -43.34
N ALA A 184 23.92 30.35 -43.46
CA ALA A 184 24.78 30.70 -44.58
C ALA A 184 26.11 31.29 -44.07
N PRO A 185 27.27 30.89 -44.61
CA PRO A 185 28.59 31.24 -44.07
C PRO A 185 28.91 32.74 -44.14
N TRP A 186 28.28 33.47 -45.06
CA TRP A 186 28.44 34.92 -45.22
C TRP A 186 27.45 35.75 -44.37
N CYS A 187 26.46 35.14 -43.74
CA CYS A 187 25.43 35.86 -42.98
C CYS A 187 25.94 36.35 -41.62
N GLY A 188 25.89 37.66 -41.37
CA GLY A 188 26.31 38.27 -40.10
C GLY A 188 25.52 37.77 -38.88
N HIS A 189 24.21 37.54 -39.03
CA HIS A 189 23.40 37.00 -37.94
C HIS A 189 23.73 35.53 -37.61
N CYS A 190 24.12 34.72 -38.59
CA CYS A 190 24.58 33.34 -38.36
C CYS A 190 25.94 33.32 -37.65
N LYS A 191 26.86 34.22 -38.04
CA LYS A 191 28.16 34.36 -37.37
C LYS A 191 28.02 34.73 -35.89
N ASN A 192 27.03 35.56 -35.55
CA ASN A 192 26.75 35.93 -34.16
C ASN A 192 26.08 34.80 -33.36
N LEU A 193 25.30 33.92 -34.02
CA LEU A 193 24.63 32.78 -33.39
C LEU A 193 25.58 31.60 -33.16
N ALA A 194 26.55 31.37 -34.06
CA ALA A 194 27.50 30.26 -34.00
C ALA A 194 28.14 30.02 -32.61
N PRO A 195 28.67 31.02 -31.86
CA PRO A 195 29.23 30.78 -30.54
C PRO A 195 28.17 30.38 -29.49
N GLU A 196 26.96 30.93 -29.57
CA GLU A 196 25.86 30.59 -28.67
C GLU A 196 25.28 29.20 -28.99
N TRP A 197 25.23 28.83 -30.28
CA TRP A 197 24.83 27.51 -30.76
C TRP A 197 25.80 26.42 -30.29
N ALA A 198 27.10 26.68 -30.40
CA ALA A 198 28.16 25.79 -29.92
C ALA A 198 28.07 25.53 -28.40
N ARG A 199 27.80 26.59 -27.61
CA ARG A 199 27.58 26.48 -26.16
C ARG A 199 26.32 25.66 -25.86
N ALA A 200 25.21 25.97 -26.53
CA ALA A 200 23.97 25.22 -26.36
C ALA A 200 24.13 23.74 -26.73
N ALA A 201 24.89 23.42 -27.79
CA ALA A 201 25.15 22.05 -28.20
C ALA A 201 25.96 21.27 -27.14
N THR A 202 26.90 21.94 -26.49
CA THR A 202 27.68 21.35 -25.39
C THR A 202 26.78 21.09 -24.17
N GLU A 203 25.91 22.04 -23.82
CA GLU A 203 25.01 21.93 -22.65
C GLU A 203 23.85 20.94 -22.85
N LEU A 204 23.38 20.76 -24.09
CA LEU A 204 22.27 19.87 -24.44
C LEU A 204 22.71 18.44 -24.81
N LYS A 205 24.01 18.16 -24.80
CA LYS A 205 24.57 16.85 -25.15
C LYS A 205 23.90 15.72 -24.37
N GLY A 206 23.38 14.73 -25.09
CA GLY A 206 22.65 13.58 -24.52
C GLY A 206 21.20 13.86 -24.12
N LYS A 207 20.65 15.05 -24.44
CA LYS A 207 19.23 15.37 -24.29
C LYS A 207 18.61 15.81 -25.63
N VAL A 208 19.22 16.80 -26.29
CA VAL A 208 18.81 17.27 -27.62
C VAL A 208 20.05 17.45 -28.47
N ASN A 209 20.06 16.82 -29.64
CA ASN A 209 21.18 16.94 -30.56
C ASN A 209 21.05 18.22 -31.38
N LEU A 210 22.15 18.97 -31.50
CA LEU A 210 22.19 20.20 -32.29
C LEU A 210 22.91 19.95 -33.61
N GLY A 211 22.27 20.34 -34.70
CA GLY A 211 22.78 20.20 -36.05
C GLY A 211 22.91 21.56 -36.75
N VAL A 212 23.83 21.64 -37.70
CA VAL A 212 24.00 22.81 -38.58
C VAL A 212 23.98 22.36 -40.03
N VAL A 213 23.17 23.02 -40.86
CA VAL A 213 23.08 22.82 -42.31
C VAL A 213 23.47 24.11 -43.00
N ASP A 214 24.47 24.06 -43.89
CA ASP A 214 24.70 25.14 -44.86
C ASP A 214 23.65 25.06 -45.97
N ALA A 215 22.62 25.89 -45.84
CA ALA A 215 21.49 25.93 -46.75
C ALA A 215 21.81 26.59 -48.11
N THR A 216 23.01 27.17 -48.26
CA THR A 216 23.50 27.70 -49.55
C THR A 216 24.11 26.59 -50.42
N VAL A 217 24.61 25.53 -49.79
CA VAL A 217 25.13 24.33 -50.46
C VAL A 217 24.03 23.28 -50.59
N HIS A 218 23.29 23.02 -49.51
CA HIS A 218 22.24 22.00 -49.43
C HIS A 218 20.84 22.57 -49.73
N THR A 219 20.68 23.07 -50.96
CA THR A 219 19.47 23.79 -51.40
C THR A 219 18.22 22.91 -51.44
N GLN A 220 18.36 21.59 -51.64
CA GLN A 220 17.25 20.63 -51.63
C GLN A 220 16.63 20.51 -50.23
N LEU A 221 17.45 20.35 -49.19
CA LEU A 221 17.00 20.40 -47.79
C LEU A 221 16.36 21.75 -47.44
N ALA A 222 16.96 22.85 -47.89
CA ALA A 222 16.41 24.20 -47.66
C ALA A 222 15.02 24.37 -48.29
N GLN A 223 14.82 23.88 -49.53
CA GLN A 223 13.52 23.91 -50.20
C GLN A 223 12.51 22.99 -49.51
N ARG A 224 12.92 21.78 -49.09
CA ARG A 224 12.06 20.79 -48.42
C ARG A 224 11.44 21.34 -47.14
N TYR A 225 12.19 22.09 -46.35
CA TYR A 225 11.74 22.66 -45.08
C TYR A 225 11.32 24.14 -45.18
N GLY A 226 11.22 24.67 -46.40
CA GLY A 226 10.69 26.02 -46.66
C GLY A 226 11.54 27.16 -46.10
N ILE A 227 12.86 27.04 -46.15
CA ILE A 227 13.78 28.04 -45.59
C ILE A 227 13.82 29.30 -46.47
N GLN A 228 13.35 30.43 -45.95
CA GLN A 228 13.24 31.71 -46.68
C GLN A 228 14.29 32.76 -46.23
N GLY A 229 15.05 32.48 -45.17
CA GLY A 229 16.04 33.40 -44.63
C GLY A 229 16.98 32.72 -43.62
N PHE A 230 18.04 33.42 -43.22
CA PHE A 230 19.08 32.87 -42.34
C PHE A 230 19.37 33.77 -41.13
N PRO A 231 19.64 33.20 -39.93
CA PRO A 231 19.48 31.78 -39.59
C PRO A 231 17.99 31.43 -39.40
N THR A 232 17.60 30.24 -39.85
CA THR A 232 16.29 29.63 -39.52
C THR A 232 16.55 28.35 -38.73
N ILE A 233 15.88 28.17 -37.59
CA ILE A 233 16.07 27.00 -36.74
C ILE A 233 14.78 26.17 -36.75
N LYS A 234 14.92 24.86 -36.96
CA LYS A 234 13.82 23.90 -36.96
C LYS A 234 14.03 22.84 -35.89
N PHE A 235 12.97 22.43 -35.23
CA PHE A 235 12.96 21.36 -34.23
C PHE A 235 12.31 20.10 -34.80
N PHE A 236 12.96 18.98 -34.55
CA PHE A 236 12.58 17.64 -34.97
C PHE A 236 12.33 16.80 -33.71
N PRO A 237 11.07 16.46 -33.37
CA PRO A 237 10.70 15.77 -32.14
C PRO A 237 11.22 14.32 -32.11
N ALA A 238 11.41 13.75 -30.92
CA ALA A 238 11.89 12.38 -30.72
C ALA A 238 10.97 11.30 -31.33
N GLY A 239 11.51 10.13 -31.66
CA GLY A 239 10.79 9.00 -32.27
C GLY A 239 10.79 9.00 -33.81
N ARG A 240 9.99 8.11 -34.41
CA ARG A 240 9.94 7.93 -35.88
C ARG A 240 9.38 9.19 -36.55
N LYS A 241 10.25 9.94 -37.22
CA LYS A 241 9.93 11.23 -37.83
C LYS A 241 9.31 11.03 -39.21
N ASP A 242 8.11 11.57 -39.43
CA ASP A 242 7.43 11.58 -40.74
C ASP A 242 7.91 12.72 -41.66
N GLY A 243 8.90 13.49 -41.20
CA GLY A 243 9.44 14.65 -41.89
C GLY A 243 8.80 15.98 -41.47
N GLN A 244 7.87 16.00 -40.51
CA GLN A 244 7.37 17.24 -39.93
C GLN A 244 8.39 17.87 -38.98
N ALA A 245 8.55 19.20 -39.09
CA ALA A 245 9.47 19.99 -38.27
C ALA A 245 8.76 21.24 -37.75
N GLU A 246 8.97 21.55 -36.47
CA GLU A 246 8.43 22.74 -35.82
C GLU A 246 9.39 23.92 -35.94
N ASP A 247 8.84 25.14 -36.05
CA ASP A 247 9.66 26.36 -36.05
C ASP A 247 10.13 26.73 -34.63
N TYR A 248 11.41 27.04 -34.50
CA TYR A 248 11.95 27.61 -33.27
C TYR A 248 11.61 29.09 -33.16
N ASN A 249 10.96 29.48 -32.06
CA ASN A 249 10.49 30.84 -31.80
C ASN A 249 11.12 31.49 -30.56
N GLY A 250 12.19 30.88 -30.01
CA GLY A 250 12.89 31.40 -28.83
C GLY A 250 13.97 32.44 -29.14
N GLY A 251 14.65 32.90 -28.09
CA GLY A 251 15.77 33.85 -28.19
C GLY A 251 17.04 33.23 -28.80
N ARG A 252 17.98 34.05 -29.25
CA ARG A 252 19.22 33.58 -29.91
C ARG A 252 20.42 33.42 -28.96
N SER A 253 20.19 33.53 -27.65
CA SER A 253 21.22 33.25 -26.64
C SER A 253 21.28 31.75 -26.34
N SER A 254 22.44 31.26 -25.92
CA SER A 254 22.63 29.88 -25.49
C SER A 254 21.64 29.49 -24.40
N GLY A 255 21.40 30.37 -23.42
CA GLY A 255 20.43 30.15 -22.36
C GLY A 255 19.00 29.97 -22.86
N ASP A 256 18.55 30.81 -23.81
CA ASP A 256 17.21 30.71 -24.38
C ASP A 256 17.04 29.44 -25.24
N ILE A 257 18.07 29.08 -26.00
CA ILE A 257 18.10 27.86 -26.81
C ILE A 257 18.07 26.63 -25.92
N VAL A 258 18.89 26.59 -24.87
CA VAL A 258 18.93 25.49 -23.90
C VAL A 258 17.59 25.37 -23.18
N ALA A 259 17.02 26.47 -22.67
CA ALA A 259 15.75 26.45 -21.96
C ALA A 259 14.61 25.94 -22.86
N TRP A 260 14.52 26.45 -24.09
CA TRP A 260 13.49 26.04 -25.05
C TRP A 260 13.66 24.57 -25.48
N ALA A 261 14.89 24.15 -25.77
CA ALA A 261 15.19 22.78 -26.16
C ALA A 261 14.91 21.79 -25.02
N LEU A 262 15.21 22.15 -23.77
CA LEU A 262 14.88 21.33 -22.60
C LEU A 262 13.38 21.22 -22.36
N ASP A 263 12.62 22.31 -22.52
CA ASP A 263 11.16 22.28 -22.41
C ASP A 263 10.54 21.36 -23.48
N LYS A 264 11.01 21.47 -24.72
CA LYS A 264 10.59 20.61 -25.83
C LYS A 264 11.03 19.16 -25.67
N HIS A 265 12.24 18.92 -25.16
CA HIS A 265 12.70 17.59 -24.82
C HIS A 265 11.77 16.96 -23.78
N GLN A 266 11.46 17.68 -22.70
CA GLN A 266 10.55 17.22 -21.64
C GLN A 266 9.13 16.95 -22.13
N ALA A 267 8.64 17.69 -23.13
CA ALA A 267 7.35 17.43 -23.76
C ALA A 267 7.35 16.14 -24.62
N ASN A 268 8.49 15.83 -25.25
CA ASN A 268 8.65 14.71 -26.19
C ASN A 268 9.35 13.47 -25.59
N ILE A 269 9.57 13.42 -24.27
CA ILE A 269 10.00 12.19 -23.59
C ILE A 269 8.99 11.08 -23.95
N PRO A 270 9.44 9.89 -24.39
CA PRO A 270 8.52 8.79 -24.65
C PRO A 270 7.85 8.34 -23.35
N PRO A 271 6.58 7.91 -23.38
CA PRO A 271 5.92 7.35 -22.21
C PRO A 271 6.75 6.23 -21.59
N PRO A 272 6.90 6.17 -20.26
CA PRO A 272 7.51 5.03 -19.60
C PRO A 272 6.68 3.77 -19.87
N GLU A 273 7.35 2.66 -20.12
CA GLU A 273 6.70 1.37 -20.24
C GLU A 273 6.21 0.88 -18.88
N VAL A 274 5.01 0.29 -18.86
CA VAL A 274 4.43 -0.34 -17.67
C VAL A 274 4.74 -1.84 -17.77
N ILE A 275 5.71 -2.30 -16.96
CA ILE A 275 6.30 -3.64 -17.08
C ILE A 275 5.81 -4.54 -15.93
N GLU A 276 5.59 -5.82 -16.23
CA GLU A 276 5.27 -6.84 -15.22
C GLU A 276 6.53 -7.24 -14.43
N ILE A 277 6.41 -7.35 -13.11
CA ILE A 277 7.50 -7.85 -12.27
C ILE A 277 7.60 -9.38 -12.40
N THR A 278 8.51 -9.84 -13.25
CA THR A 278 8.76 -11.27 -13.48
C THR A 278 10.02 -11.79 -12.78
N ASP A 279 11.00 -10.93 -12.54
CA ASP A 279 12.25 -11.29 -11.88
C ASP A 279 12.86 -10.08 -11.13
N GLN A 280 13.94 -10.35 -10.39
CA GLN A 280 14.66 -9.33 -9.62
C GLN A 280 15.31 -8.26 -10.51
N ALA A 281 15.80 -8.63 -11.70
CA ALA A 281 16.47 -7.70 -12.60
C ALA A 281 15.50 -6.63 -13.12
N VAL A 282 14.25 -7.02 -13.43
CA VAL A 282 13.18 -6.09 -13.81
C VAL A 282 12.86 -5.10 -12.69
N LEU A 283 12.79 -5.57 -11.44
CA LEU A 283 12.55 -4.70 -10.29
C LEU A 283 13.72 -3.71 -10.10
N ASP A 284 14.96 -4.21 -10.13
CA ASP A 284 16.15 -3.38 -9.88
C ASP A 284 16.38 -2.35 -10.99
N SER A 285 16.25 -2.74 -12.28
CA SER A 285 16.44 -1.83 -13.41
C SER A 285 15.43 -0.68 -13.44
N ASN A 286 14.21 -0.93 -12.97
CA ASN A 286 13.13 0.05 -12.99
C ASN A 286 13.04 0.88 -11.69
N CYS A 287 13.60 0.40 -10.57
CA CYS A 287 13.48 1.06 -9.27
C CYS A 287 14.77 1.56 -8.64
N ALA A 288 15.92 0.92 -8.87
CA ALA A 288 17.16 1.28 -8.17
C ALA A 288 17.73 2.64 -8.62
N GLU A 289 17.68 2.94 -9.91
CA GLU A 289 18.25 4.17 -10.48
C GLU A 289 17.26 5.35 -10.51
N LYS A 290 15.96 5.08 -10.34
CA LYS A 290 14.90 6.09 -10.41
C LYS A 290 14.71 6.81 -9.07
N GLN A 291 14.00 7.94 -9.08
CA GLN A 291 13.69 8.68 -7.84
C GLN A 291 12.56 8.02 -7.05
N LEU A 292 11.54 7.56 -7.77
CA LEU A 292 10.38 6.86 -7.24
C LEU A 292 10.00 5.74 -8.21
N CYS A 293 9.46 4.67 -7.62
CA CYS A 293 8.95 3.52 -8.33
C CYS A 293 7.50 3.30 -7.94
N ILE A 294 6.60 3.35 -8.92
CA ILE A 294 5.18 3.09 -8.73
C ILE A 294 4.94 1.63 -9.06
N ILE A 295 4.59 0.84 -8.04
CA ILE A 295 4.27 -0.58 -8.15
C ILE A 295 2.78 -0.74 -7.91
N SER A 296 2.07 -1.33 -8.88
CA SER A 296 0.64 -1.62 -8.78
C SER A 296 0.41 -3.12 -8.65
N PHE A 297 -0.18 -3.54 -7.55
CA PHE A 297 -0.56 -4.93 -7.30
C PHE A 297 -1.97 -5.13 -7.84
N LEU A 298 -2.10 -5.84 -8.96
CA LEU A 298 -3.39 -6.06 -9.64
C LEU A 298 -4.04 -7.37 -9.17
N PRO A 299 -5.38 -7.48 -9.21
CA PRO A 299 -6.06 -8.71 -8.81
C PRO A 299 -5.61 -9.93 -9.61
N ASN A 300 -5.81 -11.11 -9.02
CA ASN A 300 -5.54 -12.37 -9.69
C ASN A 300 -6.30 -12.47 -11.03
N ILE A 301 -5.71 -13.17 -12.00
CA ILE A 301 -6.34 -13.31 -13.31
C ILE A 301 -7.68 -14.04 -13.24
N LEU A 302 -7.88 -14.92 -12.25
CA LEU A 302 -9.16 -15.60 -12.04
C LEU A 302 -10.28 -14.65 -11.58
N ASP A 303 -9.93 -13.59 -10.85
CA ASP A 303 -10.89 -12.61 -10.31
C ASP A 303 -11.22 -11.49 -11.31
N CYS A 304 -10.23 -11.05 -12.08
CA CYS A 304 -10.32 -9.87 -12.94
C CYS A 304 -10.33 -10.21 -14.44
N GLN A 305 -9.86 -11.40 -14.83
CA GLN A 305 -9.74 -11.84 -16.23
C GLN A 305 -8.94 -10.85 -17.09
N SER A 306 -8.70 -11.18 -18.36
CA SER A 306 -7.83 -10.38 -19.24
C SER A 306 -8.39 -8.98 -19.49
N ALA A 307 -9.72 -8.85 -19.61
CA ALA A 307 -10.38 -7.59 -19.92
C ALA A 307 -10.20 -6.53 -18.80
N CYS A 308 -10.41 -6.91 -17.53
CA CYS A 308 -10.22 -5.96 -16.43
C CYS A 308 -8.73 -5.69 -16.17
N ARG A 309 -7.84 -6.68 -16.33
CA ARG A 309 -6.39 -6.47 -16.19
C ARG A 309 -5.86 -5.48 -17.23
N ASN A 310 -6.25 -5.66 -18.49
CA ASN A 310 -5.90 -4.74 -19.57
C ASN A 310 -6.42 -3.32 -19.32
N LYS A 311 -7.60 -3.17 -18.69
CA LYS A 311 -8.13 -1.86 -18.29
C LYS A 311 -7.24 -1.18 -17.23
N HIS A 312 -6.79 -1.92 -16.22
CA HIS A 312 -5.86 -1.39 -15.22
C HIS A 312 -4.50 -1.02 -15.84
N ILE A 313 -3.94 -1.90 -16.68
CA ILE A 313 -2.69 -1.62 -17.39
C ILE A 313 -2.83 -0.38 -18.29
N ALA A 314 -3.95 -0.23 -19.00
CA ALA A 314 -4.22 0.95 -19.83
C ALA A 314 -4.29 2.24 -18.99
N MET A 315 -4.90 2.17 -17.80
CA MET A 315 -4.93 3.30 -16.86
C MET A 315 -3.53 3.66 -16.37
N LEU A 316 -2.70 2.67 -16.02
CA LEU A 316 -1.32 2.90 -15.62
C LEU A 316 -0.49 3.51 -16.75
N LYS A 317 -0.69 3.05 -18.00
CA LYS A 317 -0.05 3.65 -19.19
C LYS A 317 -0.44 5.11 -19.37
N LYS A 318 -1.72 5.46 -19.17
CA LYS A 318 -2.22 6.84 -19.23
C LYS A 318 -1.54 7.74 -18.17
N PHE A 319 -1.36 7.23 -16.95
CA PHE A 319 -0.65 7.97 -15.90
C PHE A 319 0.86 8.05 -16.15
N GLY A 320 1.46 6.98 -16.67
CA GLY A 320 2.85 6.97 -17.15
C GLY A 320 3.09 8.09 -18.15
N GLU A 321 2.22 8.26 -19.14
CA GLU A 321 2.29 9.37 -20.10
C GLU A 321 2.12 10.74 -19.44
N THR A 322 1.16 10.88 -18.52
CA THR A 322 0.89 12.14 -17.82
C THR A 322 2.08 12.60 -16.95
N TYR A 323 2.73 11.65 -16.28
CA TYR A 323 3.83 11.89 -15.34
C TYR A 323 5.22 11.53 -15.89
N LYS A 324 5.35 11.40 -17.22
CA LYS A 324 6.62 11.03 -17.89
C LYS A 324 7.78 11.97 -17.55
N ARG A 325 7.48 13.25 -17.28
CA ARG A 325 8.47 14.27 -16.88
C ARG A 325 9.11 13.99 -15.52
N ASN A 326 8.45 13.21 -14.66
CA ASN A 326 8.94 12.91 -13.32
C ASN A 326 9.98 11.78 -13.32
N GLY A 327 10.11 11.03 -14.42
CA GLY A 327 11.09 9.94 -14.54
C GLY A 327 10.86 8.80 -13.54
N TRP A 328 9.61 8.53 -13.17
CA TRP A 328 9.25 7.43 -12.27
C TRP A 328 9.26 6.08 -12.99
N GLY A 329 9.65 5.03 -12.28
CA GLY A 329 9.49 3.65 -12.75
C GLY A 329 8.05 3.19 -12.59
N TRP A 330 7.50 2.47 -13.58
CA TRP A 330 6.13 1.96 -13.57
C TRP A 330 6.13 0.45 -13.70
N LEU A 331 5.68 -0.20 -12.63
CA LEU A 331 5.65 -1.65 -12.54
C LEU A 331 4.28 -2.13 -12.09
N TRP A 332 3.93 -3.34 -12.47
CA TRP A 332 2.77 -4.03 -11.94
C TRP A 332 3.09 -5.49 -11.66
N VAL A 333 2.32 -6.10 -10.77
CA VAL A 333 2.46 -7.50 -10.38
C VAL A 333 1.08 -8.08 -10.09
N GLU A 334 0.89 -9.37 -10.39
CA GLU A 334 -0.31 -10.10 -10.00
C GLU A 334 -0.31 -10.38 -8.48
N ALA A 335 -1.46 -10.16 -7.85
CA ALA A 335 -1.70 -10.49 -6.44
C ALA A 335 -1.32 -11.94 -6.13
N PHE A 336 -0.64 -12.15 -4.99
CA PHE A 336 -0.13 -13.43 -4.52
C PHE A 336 1.02 -14.01 -5.35
N ARG A 337 1.42 -13.39 -6.46
CA ARG A 337 2.53 -13.89 -7.28
C ARG A 337 3.89 -13.62 -6.64
N GLN A 338 4.02 -12.52 -5.89
CA GLN A 338 5.25 -12.08 -5.25
C GLN A 338 5.04 -11.79 -3.75
N PRO A 339 4.80 -12.83 -2.93
CA PRO A 339 4.39 -12.66 -1.53
C PRO A 339 5.41 -11.92 -0.66
N LYS A 340 6.72 -12.10 -0.93
CA LYS A 340 7.79 -11.39 -0.20
C LYS A 340 7.82 -9.88 -0.51
N LEU A 341 7.55 -9.51 -1.76
CA LEU A 341 7.46 -8.10 -2.17
C LEU A 341 6.23 -7.47 -1.51
N GLU A 342 5.10 -8.15 -1.55
CA GLU A 342 3.85 -7.72 -0.90
C GLU A 342 4.06 -7.49 0.61
N GLU A 343 4.61 -8.47 1.33
CA GLU A 343 4.90 -8.37 2.77
C GLU A 343 5.82 -7.19 3.10
N SER A 344 6.84 -6.93 2.26
CA SER A 344 7.81 -5.85 2.48
C SER A 344 7.22 -4.44 2.40
N VAL A 345 6.12 -4.29 1.67
CA VAL A 345 5.37 -3.03 1.53
C VAL A 345 4.07 -3.03 2.33
N GLY A 346 3.87 -4.03 3.19
CA GLY A 346 2.65 -4.15 4.01
C GLY A 346 1.38 -4.31 3.19
N ILE A 347 1.48 -4.96 2.03
CA ILE A 347 0.35 -5.40 1.20
C ILE A 347 0.27 -6.92 1.33
N GLY A 348 -0.91 -7.50 1.42
CA GLY A 348 -1.06 -8.95 1.48
C GLY A 348 -2.40 -9.38 2.05
N GLY A 349 -3.03 -10.36 1.40
CA GLY A 349 -4.23 -11.04 1.90
C GLY A 349 -5.56 -10.44 1.43
N PHE A 350 -5.72 -9.12 1.36
CA PHE A 350 -6.92 -8.46 0.79
C PHE A 350 -6.62 -7.03 0.31
N GLY A 351 -7.48 -6.46 -0.55
CA GLY A 351 -7.39 -5.05 -0.97
C GLY A 351 -6.74 -4.76 -2.33
N TYR A 352 -6.71 -5.75 -3.24
CA TYR A 352 -6.28 -5.53 -4.63
C TYR A 352 -7.43 -4.95 -5.47
N PRO A 353 -7.18 -4.05 -6.43
CA PRO A 353 -5.88 -3.50 -6.78
C PRO A 353 -5.35 -2.48 -5.76
N ALA A 354 -4.05 -2.58 -5.46
CA ALA A 354 -3.34 -1.67 -4.57
C ALA A 354 -2.17 -0.99 -5.30
N GLN A 355 -1.77 0.21 -4.86
CA GLN A 355 -0.63 0.92 -5.44
C GLN A 355 0.31 1.43 -4.35
N VAL A 356 1.61 1.30 -4.61
CA VAL A 356 2.67 1.77 -3.72
C VAL A 356 3.66 2.59 -4.51
N ALA A 357 4.13 3.69 -3.91
CA ALA A 357 5.30 4.41 -4.38
C ALA A 357 6.49 4.13 -3.47
N ILE A 358 7.54 3.52 -4.01
CA ILE A 358 8.77 3.18 -3.31
C ILE A 358 9.88 4.16 -3.68
N ASN A 359 10.61 4.63 -2.67
CA ASN A 359 11.91 5.29 -2.84
C ASN A 359 13.03 4.33 -2.40
N ALA A 360 13.63 3.63 -3.35
CA ALA A 360 14.67 2.64 -3.09
C ALA A 360 15.87 3.23 -2.31
N ARG A 361 16.31 4.45 -2.70
CA ARG A 361 17.44 5.15 -2.05
C ARG A 361 17.19 5.49 -0.58
N LYS A 362 15.95 5.85 -0.24
CA LYS A 362 15.57 6.20 1.14
C LYS A 362 15.06 5.00 1.94
N GLY A 363 14.86 3.85 1.30
CA GLY A 363 14.28 2.66 1.93
C GLY A 363 12.86 2.90 2.48
N LYS A 364 12.09 3.80 1.84
CA LYS A 364 10.77 4.21 2.30
C LYS A 364 9.74 4.02 1.21
N TYR A 365 8.52 3.71 1.61
CA TYR A 365 7.39 3.59 0.72
C TYR A 365 6.16 4.33 1.26
N VAL A 366 5.21 4.57 0.38
CA VAL A 366 3.89 5.10 0.73
C VAL A 366 2.84 4.37 -0.10
N VAL A 367 1.76 3.97 0.56
CA VAL A 367 0.64 3.26 -0.05
C VAL A 367 -0.42 4.26 -0.46
N LEU A 368 -1.07 4.03 -1.60
CA LEU A 368 -2.30 4.71 -1.99
C LEU A 368 -3.40 4.37 -0.97
N LYS A 369 -3.82 5.34 -0.16
CA LYS A 369 -4.96 5.19 0.77
C LYS A 369 -6.33 5.46 0.12
N GLY A 370 -6.35 6.16 -1.01
CA GLY A 370 -7.59 6.43 -1.74
C GLY A 370 -7.99 5.28 -2.66
N SER A 371 -9.14 5.40 -3.32
CA SER A 371 -9.60 4.38 -4.26
C SER A 371 -8.63 4.19 -5.43
N PHE A 372 -8.47 2.96 -5.89
CA PHE A 372 -7.74 2.63 -7.12
C PHE A 372 -8.57 3.02 -8.35
N SER A 373 -8.75 4.32 -8.54
CA SER A 373 -9.53 4.95 -9.60
C SER A 373 -8.71 6.04 -10.28
N GLU A 374 -9.19 6.56 -11.41
CA GLU A 374 -8.48 7.64 -12.11
C GLU A 374 -8.32 8.89 -11.23
N SER A 375 -9.35 9.25 -10.45
CA SER A 375 -9.27 10.38 -9.52
C SER A 375 -8.36 10.09 -8.32
N GLY A 376 -8.47 8.90 -7.71
CA GLY A 376 -7.68 8.51 -6.54
C GLY A 376 -6.19 8.40 -6.85
N ILE A 377 -5.84 7.72 -7.94
CA ILE A 377 -4.46 7.62 -8.42
C ILE A 377 -3.94 9.00 -8.84
N SER A 378 -4.72 9.82 -9.54
CA SER A 378 -4.31 11.18 -9.91
C SER A 378 -4.01 12.05 -8.68
N ALA A 379 -4.85 12.00 -7.64
CA ALA A 379 -4.63 12.72 -6.40
C ALA A 379 -3.33 12.27 -5.71
N PHE A 380 -3.13 10.95 -5.59
CA PHE A 380 -1.93 10.37 -4.98
C PHE A 380 -0.65 10.72 -5.74
N LEU A 381 -0.64 10.59 -7.06
CA LEU A 381 0.51 10.98 -7.89
C LEU A 381 0.77 12.50 -7.83
N LYS A 382 -0.27 13.31 -7.70
CA LYS A 382 -0.12 14.76 -7.47
C LYS A 382 0.53 15.05 -6.10
N GLU A 383 0.14 14.36 -5.04
CA GLU A 383 0.81 14.47 -3.73
C GLU A 383 2.29 14.08 -3.81
N LEU A 384 2.61 12.97 -4.49
CA LEU A 384 3.98 12.51 -4.71
C LEU A 384 4.82 13.55 -5.48
N SER A 385 4.25 14.16 -6.52
CA SER A 385 4.93 15.19 -7.32
C SER A 385 5.20 16.49 -6.55
N THR A 386 4.31 16.86 -5.63
CA THR A 386 4.42 18.09 -4.84
C THR A 386 5.16 17.90 -3.51
N GLY A 387 5.42 16.65 -3.12
CA GLY A 387 6.07 16.29 -1.86
C GLY A 387 5.21 16.51 -0.61
N ARG A 388 3.93 16.86 -0.77
CA ARG A 388 2.97 17.07 0.32
C ARG A 388 2.14 15.80 0.52
N LEU A 389 2.76 14.81 1.14
CA LEU A 389 2.11 13.53 1.41
C LEU A 389 1.15 13.68 2.59
N THR A 390 -0.10 13.29 2.36
CA THR A 390 -1.09 13.11 3.45
C THR A 390 -0.86 11.81 4.21
N SER A 391 -0.23 10.83 3.53
CA SER A 391 0.05 9.50 4.08
C SER A 391 1.46 9.42 4.70
N PRO A 392 1.62 8.71 5.83
CA PRO A 392 2.92 8.58 6.49
C PRO A 392 3.88 7.78 5.61
N LEU A 393 5.15 8.21 5.57
CA LEU A 393 6.23 7.47 4.93
C LEU A 393 6.64 6.30 5.82
N VAL A 394 6.48 5.08 5.33
CA VAL A 394 6.77 3.85 6.07
C VAL A 394 8.14 3.31 5.63
N PRO A 395 9.02 2.89 6.55
CA PRO A 395 10.25 2.18 6.18
C PRO A 395 9.93 0.78 5.64
N LEU A 396 10.63 0.34 4.60
CA LEU A 396 10.51 -1.02 4.07
C LEU A 396 10.89 -2.04 5.15
N SER A 397 10.01 -3.00 5.44
CA SER A 397 10.26 -4.05 6.43
C SER A 397 11.30 -5.05 5.89
N GLY A 398 12.23 -5.48 6.74
CA GLY A 398 13.23 -6.51 6.40
C GLY A 398 14.46 -6.03 5.61
N VAL A 399 14.63 -4.73 5.38
CA VAL A 399 15.76 -4.18 4.63
C VAL A 399 16.82 -3.60 5.58
N ALA A 400 17.86 -4.40 5.86
CA ALA A 400 19.16 -3.82 6.20
C ALA A 400 19.74 -3.20 4.90
N ASP A 401 20.15 -1.93 4.94
CA ASP A 401 20.97 -1.28 3.91
C ASP A 401 20.34 -0.88 2.56
N GLY A 402 19.06 -0.48 2.54
CA GLY A 402 18.48 0.22 1.37
C GLY A 402 18.38 -0.61 0.08
N LYS A 403 18.34 -1.94 0.21
CA LYS A 403 18.19 -2.87 -0.91
C LYS A 403 16.72 -3.26 -1.12
N LEU A 404 16.28 -3.38 -2.37
CA LEU A 404 14.92 -3.80 -2.70
C LEU A 404 14.67 -5.25 -2.26
N PRO A 405 13.42 -5.61 -1.91
CA PRO A 405 13.03 -6.96 -1.50
C PRO A 405 13.28 -7.99 -2.60
N THR A 406 13.46 -9.26 -2.21
CA THR A 406 13.72 -10.37 -3.14
C THR A 406 12.44 -10.84 -3.82
N VAL A 407 12.45 -10.88 -5.15
CA VAL A 407 11.38 -11.31 -6.04
C VAL A 407 11.68 -12.72 -6.56
N GLU A 408 10.65 -13.55 -6.69
CA GLU A 408 10.75 -14.91 -7.25
C GLU A 408 10.60 -14.86 -8.78
N THR A 409 11.31 -15.74 -9.50
CA THR A 409 11.21 -15.79 -10.96
C THR A 409 9.88 -16.39 -11.39
N SER A 410 9.14 -15.68 -12.26
CA SER A 410 7.85 -16.12 -12.80
C SER A 410 7.77 -15.96 -14.31
N GLU A 411 7.04 -16.85 -14.96
CA GLU A 411 6.68 -16.68 -16.38
C GLU A 411 5.80 -15.42 -16.56
N PRO A 412 6.05 -14.61 -17.61
CA PRO A 412 5.20 -13.46 -17.94
C PRO A 412 3.76 -13.88 -18.24
N TRP A 413 2.81 -12.99 -17.97
CA TRP A 413 1.42 -13.24 -18.32
C TRP A 413 1.24 -13.43 -19.83
N ASP A 414 0.55 -14.51 -20.22
CA ASP A 414 0.35 -14.92 -21.61
C ASP A 414 -0.72 -14.09 -22.37
N GLY A 415 -1.31 -13.11 -21.70
CA GLY A 415 -2.35 -12.23 -22.24
C GLY A 415 -3.75 -12.86 -22.31
N LYS A 416 -3.95 -14.07 -21.77
CA LYS A 416 -5.22 -14.80 -21.82
C LYS A 416 -5.94 -14.81 -20.47
N ASP A 417 -7.21 -15.20 -20.52
CA ASP A 417 -8.07 -15.43 -19.37
C ASP A 417 -7.61 -16.62 -18.53
N GLY A 418 -7.75 -16.49 -17.21
CA GLY A 418 -7.43 -17.55 -16.27
C GLY A 418 -8.47 -18.65 -16.39
N LYS A 419 -8.02 -19.89 -16.63
CA LYS A 419 -8.89 -21.06 -16.58
C LYS A 419 -8.80 -21.64 -15.18
N LEU A 420 -9.96 -21.86 -14.55
CA LEU A 420 -10.01 -22.73 -13.38
C LEU A 420 -9.55 -24.11 -13.85
N GLU A 421 -8.53 -24.65 -13.19
CA GLU A 421 -8.21 -26.07 -13.36
C GLU A 421 -9.47 -26.84 -12.97
N VAL A 422 -10.02 -27.58 -13.94
CA VAL A 422 -11.04 -28.57 -13.65
C VAL A 422 -10.30 -29.59 -12.81
N VAL A 423 -10.54 -29.56 -11.50
CA VAL A 423 -10.16 -30.67 -10.62
C VAL A 423 -10.98 -31.83 -11.16
N GLU A 424 -10.36 -32.68 -11.98
CA GLU A 424 -10.94 -33.98 -12.32
C GLU A 424 -11.23 -34.63 -10.98
N ASP A 425 -12.49 -35.01 -10.76
CA ASP A 425 -12.90 -35.76 -9.57
C ASP A 425 -11.86 -36.87 -9.38
N ILE A 426 -11.14 -36.83 -8.25
CA ILE A 426 -10.18 -37.86 -7.92
C ILE A 426 -10.99 -39.15 -7.88
N ASP A 427 -10.84 -39.99 -8.90
CA ASP A 427 -11.48 -41.29 -8.97
C ASP A 427 -10.86 -42.18 -7.89
N LEU A 428 -11.51 -42.19 -6.73
CA LEU A 428 -11.10 -43.00 -5.58
C LEU A 428 -11.35 -44.51 -5.81
N SER A 429 -11.74 -44.95 -7.02
CA SER A 429 -11.89 -46.37 -7.33
C SER A 429 -10.57 -47.13 -7.52
N ASP A 430 -9.44 -46.42 -7.65
CA ASP A 430 -8.10 -47.03 -7.81
C ASP A 430 -7.22 -46.96 -6.54
N VAL A 431 -7.76 -46.55 -5.39
CA VAL A 431 -7.03 -46.63 -4.10
C VAL A 431 -7.18 -48.05 -3.53
N ASN A 432 -6.30 -48.95 -3.95
CA ASN A 432 -6.14 -50.26 -3.34
C ASN A 432 -5.54 -50.06 -1.93
N LEU A 433 -6.31 -50.32 -0.87
CA LEU A 433 -5.92 -50.13 0.54
C LEU A 433 -5.14 -51.33 1.12
N ASP A 434 -4.48 -52.11 0.27
CA ASP A 434 -3.66 -53.24 0.67
C ASP A 434 -2.28 -53.08 0.00
N ASP A 435 -1.44 -52.22 0.57
CA ASP A 435 0.03 -52.29 0.58
C ASP A 435 0.55 -50.91 1.03
N ASP A 436 0.99 -50.80 2.29
CA ASP A 436 2.06 -49.89 2.74
C ASP A 436 2.15 -49.86 4.28
N GLU A 437 2.46 -51.01 4.91
CA GLU A 437 2.92 -51.03 6.31
C GLU A 437 4.41 -50.65 6.45
N ASP A 438 5.13 -50.43 5.35
CA ASP A 438 6.58 -50.21 5.37
C ASP A 438 7.05 -48.74 5.24
N ASP A 439 6.23 -47.79 4.78
CA ASP A 439 6.67 -46.39 4.58
C ASP A 439 6.53 -45.49 5.85
N LEU A 440 5.89 -45.98 6.91
CA LEU A 440 5.73 -45.22 8.16
C LEU A 440 7.02 -45.18 9.02
N ASN A 441 7.93 -46.13 8.81
CA ASN A 441 9.18 -46.22 9.57
C ASN A 441 10.33 -45.39 8.96
N ALA A 442 10.24 -45.00 7.68
CA ALA A 442 11.23 -44.13 7.03
C ALA A 442 11.03 -42.63 7.39
N LYS A 443 9.78 -42.17 7.51
CA LYS A 443 9.45 -40.77 7.87
C LYS A 443 9.66 -40.48 9.37
N LYS A 444 9.52 -41.48 10.26
CA LYS A 444 9.87 -41.35 11.69
C LYS A 444 11.36 -41.15 11.96
N LYS A 445 12.26 -41.67 11.10
CA LYS A 445 13.72 -41.46 11.25
C LYS A 445 14.19 -40.08 10.82
N LYS A 446 13.48 -39.40 9.90
CA LYS A 446 13.82 -38.03 9.47
C LYS A 446 13.37 -36.95 10.46
N LEU A 447 12.32 -37.22 11.24
CA LEU A 447 11.78 -36.29 12.24
C LEU A 447 12.60 -36.27 13.56
N ILE A 448 13.47 -37.26 13.78
CA ILE A 448 14.36 -37.32 14.96
C ILE A 448 15.71 -36.64 14.70
N PHE A 449 16.07 -36.34 13.44
CA PHE A 449 17.37 -35.75 13.10
C PHE A 449 17.40 -34.21 13.11
N PHE A 450 16.26 -33.52 12.96
CA PHE A 450 16.22 -32.05 12.91
C PHE A 450 16.07 -31.35 14.27
N ASN A 451 15.80 -32.08 15.35
CA ASN A 451 15.54 -31.49 16.67
C ASN A 451 16.79 -31.39 17.57
N ASN A 452 18.00 -31.51 17.01
CA ASN A 452 19.26 -31.51 17.76
C ASN A 452 20.18 -30.31 17.49
N ILE A 453 19.71 -29.26 16.81
CA ILE A 453 20.46 -28.02 16.66
C ILE A 453 19.53 -26.84 16.95
N PHE A 454 19.43 -26.49 18.23
CA PHE A 454 19.33 -25.15 18.82
C PHE A 454 18.70 -25.27 20.21
N ASN A 455 19.59 -25.44 21.19
CA ASN A 455 19.28 -25.30 22.61
C ASN A 455 19.90 -23.97 23.09
N ILE A 456 19.39 -23.43 24.21
CA ILE A 456 19.66 -22.14 24.91
C ILE A 456 18.42 -21.21 24.79
N ASN A 457 17.63 -20.87 25.82
CA ASN A 457 17.82 -20.91 27.28
C ASN A 457 16.46 -20.94 28.03
N ARG A 458 16.28 -21.97 28.86
CA ARG A 458 15.80 -22.01 30.27
C ARG A 458 14.97 -20.82 30.84
N PHE A 459 13.63 -20.96 30.89
CA PHE A 459 12.75 -20.63 32.03
C PHE A 459 11.29 -20.96 31.63
N LEU A 460 10.73 -22.10 32.07
CA LEU A 460 9.28 -22.45 32.16
C LEU A 460 8.93 -23.95 32.00
N ILE A 461 9.89 -24.89 32.10
CA ILE A 461 9.57 -26.33 32.20
C ILE A 461 9.85 -26.81 33.63
N ALA A 462 8.96 -26.44 34.55
CA ALA A 462 8.96 -27.00 35.91
C ALA A 462 7.59 -27.51 36.38
N ASN A 463 6.51 -27.41 35.58
CA ASN A 463 5.17 -27.83 36.05
C ASN A 463 4.45 -28.87 35.17
N PHE A 464 5.10 -29.44 34.14
CA PHE A 464 4.44 -30.42 33.26
C PHE A 464 4.74 -31.90 33.60
N ILE A 465 5.66 -32.16 34.54
CA ILE A 465 6.07 -33.54 34.90
C ILE A 465 5.23 -34.15 36.04
N THR A 466 4.37 -33.37 36.71
CA THR A 466 3.54 -33.90 37.81
C THR A 466 2.24 -34.58 37.32
N TYR A 467 1.79 -34.28 36.09
CA TYR A 467 0.46 -34.74 35.63
C TYR A 467 0.49 -36.11 34.92
N LEU A 468 1.65 -36.52 34.38
CA LEU A 468 1.77 -37.75 33.57
C LEU A 468 2.11 -39.02 34.38
N LEU A 469 2.36 -38.93 35.69
CA LEU A 469 2.69 -40.08 36.54
C LEU A 469 1.53 -40.68 37.36
N ILE A 470 0.29 -40.19 37.19
CA ILE A 470 -0.87 -40.68 37.97
C ILE A 470 -1.75 -41.68 37.20
N CYS A 471 -1.67 -41.73 35.86
CA CYS A 471 -2.60 -42.57 35.08
C CYS A 471 -2.10 -43.98 34.73
N GLU A 472 -0.89 -44.38 35.14
CA GLU A 472 -0.32 -45.69 34.80
C GLU A 472 -0.37 -46.74 35.93
N ARG A 473 -1.18 -46.54 36.97
CA ARG A 473 -1.20 -47.44 38.14
C ARG A 473 -2.51 -48.10 38.52
N ILE A 474 -3.52 -48.21 37.65
CA ILE A 474 -4.68 -49.10 37.92
C ILE A 474 -5.21 -49.73 36.62
N LYS A 475 -4.50 -50.75 36.12
CA LYS A 475 -5.08 -51.82 35.29
C LYS A 475 -4.17 -53.05 35.35
N GLN A 476 -4.33 -53.90 36.37
CA GLN A 476 -4.15 -55.37 36.30
C GLN A 476 -4.44 -56.08 37.64
N SER A 477 -5.03 -57.28 37.52
CA SER A 477 -5.45 -58.30 38.52
C SER A 477 -6.77 -58.02 39.28
N GLN A 478 -7.89 -58.74 39.17
CA GLN A 478 -8.33 -60.17 39.08
C GLN A 478 -8.88 -60.76 40.40
N PHE A 479 -10.07 -61.40 40.28
CA PHE A 479 -10.76 -62.41 41.13
C PHE A 479 -11.67 -62.03 42.34
N SER A 480 -12.99 -62.06 42.06
CA SER A 480 -14.06 -62.98 42.55
C SER A 480 -14.63 -63.02 44.01
N VAL A 481 -15.98 -62.99 44.06
CA VAL A 481 -16.94 -63.76 44.92
C VAL A 481 -17.52 -63.11 46.21
N SER A 482 -18.80 -62.71 46.08
CA SER A 482 -19.98 -63.03 46.92
C SER A 482 -20.43 -62.18 48.12
N GLN A 483 -21.73 -61.86 48.03
CA GLN A 483 -22.77 -61.65 49.06
C GLN A 483 -23.11 -60.23 49.60
N LYS A 484 -24.31 -59.81 49.13
CA LYS A 484 -25.50 -59.31 49.85
C LYS A 484 -25.64 -57.84 50.29
N THR A 485 -26.77 -57.32 49.79
CA THR A 485 -27.78 -56.40 50.37
C THR A 485 -27.61 -54.88 50.31
N ASP A 486 -28.57 -54.31 49.56
CA ASP A 486 -29.40 -53.13 49.79
C ASP A 486 -28.95 -51.69 49.44
N VAL A 487 -29.63 -51.18 48.39
CA VAL A 487 -30.38 -49.91 48.33
C VAL A 487 -29.57 -48.61 48.40
N LYS A 488 -29.38 -47.90 47.26
CA LYS A 488 -30.23 -46.80 46.73
C LYS A 488 -29.48 -45.89 45.70
N LEU A 489 -30.20 -45.56 44.61
CA LEU A 489 -30.14 -44.36 43.74
C LEU A 489 -28.83 -44.07 42.96
N SER A 490 -28.76 -44.29 41.62
CA SER A 490 -29.35 -43.53 40.46
C SER A 490 -28.76 -42.13 40.29
N LEU A 491 -28.33 -41.59 39.13
CA LEU A 491 -28.51 -41.84 37.68
C LEU A 491 -27.20 -41.40 36.94
N LYS A 492 -26.68 -42.05 35.89
CA LYS A 492 -27.12 -42.28 34.48
C LYS A 492 -26.82 -41.11 33.51
N ILE A 493 -26.22 -41.45 32.34
CA ILE A 493 -26.27 -40.84 30.95
C ILE A 493 -24.89 -40.32 30.48
N ASN A 494 -24.33 -40.60 29.28
CA ASN A 494 -24.70 -41.28 28.02
C ASN A 494 -23.40 -41.54 27.20
N PHE A 495 -23.43 -42.39 26.15
CA PHE A 495 -22.90 -42.03 24.81
C PHE A 495 -23.16 -43.12 23.75
N ALA A 496 -23.67 -42.70 22.58
CA ALA A 496 -23.61 -43.30 21.22
C ALA A 496 -24.90 -42.89 20.46
N ARG A 497 -24.92 -42.58 19.16
CA ARG A 497 -23.96 -42.78 18.07
C ARG A 497 -24.44 -41.94 16.87
N ALA A 498 -23.52 -41.53 16.00
CA ALA A 498 -23.79 -41.07 14.65
C ALA A 498 -23.67 -42.24 13.65
N VAL A 499 -24.52 -42.26 12.63
CA VAL A 499 -24.30 -42.93 11.33
C VAL A 499 -24.89 -42.04 10.22
N SER A 500 -24.12 -41.94 9.15
CA SER A 500 -24.21 -41.18 7.89
C SER A 500 -25.30 -41.62 6.92
N GLY A 501 -25.59 -40.76 5.92
CA GLY A 501 -26.02 -41.21 4.58
C GLY A 501 -27.11 -40.36 3.92
N THR A 502 -26.73 -39.63 2.88
CA THR A 502 -27.61 -38.93 1.91
C THR A 502 -28.21 -39.93 0.92
N GLU A 503 -29.55 -39.99 0.86
CA GLU A 503 -30.44 -40.34 -0.27
C GLU A 503 -31.80 -40.81 0.29
N ALA A 504 -32.62 -39.87 0.78
CA ALA A 504 -34.02 -40.14 1.15
C ALA A 504 -34.93 -38.89 1.11
N GLU A 505 -34.57 -37.85 0.35
CA GLU A 505 -35.39 -36.63 0.24
C GLU A 505 -36.40 -36.63 -0.93
N ASN A 506 -36.56 -37.75 -1.65
CA ASN A 506 -37.52 -37.85 -2.77
C ASN A 506 -38.68 -38.85 -2.56
N PHE A 507 -38.99 -39.24 -1.31
CA PHE A 507 -40.12 -40.15 -1.04
C PHE A 507 -41.09 -39.75 0.08
N LEU A 508 -40.91 -38.59 0.73
CA LEU A 508 -41.83 -38.10 1.78
C LEU A 508 -42.54 -36.78 1.44
N TYR A 509 -42.35 -36.25 0.23
CA TYR A 509 -43.04 -35.04 -0.24
C TYR A 509 -44.38 -35.31 -0.95
N ASN A 510 -44.76 -36.58 -1.16
CA ASN A 510 -45.98 -36.96 -1.92
C ASN A 510 -47.03 -37.77 -1.11
N SER A 511 -47.01 -37.76 0.22
CA SER A 511 -48.03 -38.47 1.03
C SER A 511 -48.78 -37.66 2.10
N LEU A 512 -48.59 -36.34 2.21
CA LEU A 512 -49.35 -35.53 3.20
C LEU A 512 -49.98 -34.26 2.60
N LEU A 513 -50.34 -34.30 1.31
CA LEU A 513 -51.15 -33.28 0.65
C LEU A 513 -52.24 -33.93 -0.21
N ARG A 514 -53.00 -34.83 0.39
CA ARG A 514 -54.29 -35.36 -0.09
C ARG A 514 -54.87 -36.19 1.04
N LEU A 515 -55.62 -35.57 1.95
CA LEU A 515 -56.68 -36.15 2.78
C LEU A 515 -57.12 -35.13 3.85
N SER A 516 -57.86 -34.09 3.44
CA SER A 516 -58.95 -33.53 4.26
C SER A 516 -59.76 -32.52 3.44
N THR A 517 -60.54 -33.01 2.49
CA THR A 517 -61.74 -32.31 2.02
C THR A 517 -62.94 -33.17 2.37
N SER A 518 -63.84 -32.55 3.15
CA SER A 518 -65.26 -32.86 3.34
C SER A 518 -65.65 -34.29 3.79
N SER A 519 -66.24 -34.41 4.97
CA SER A 519 -67.71 -34.63 5.07
C SER A 519 -68.18 -34.63 6.53
N SER A 520 -69.25 -33.87 6.74
CA SER A 520 -70.12 -33.85 7.93
C SER A 520 -70.76 -35.20 8.20
N ILE A 521 -71.14 -35.49 9.46
CA ILE A 521 -72.50 -35.91 9.87
C ILE A 521 -72.66 -35.93 11.41
N HIS A 522 -73.89 -35.62 11.78
CA HIS A 522 -74.54 -35.30 13.05
C HIS A 522 -74.54 -36.29 14.23
N HIS A 523 -74.67 -35.67 15.42
CA HIS A 523 -75.47 -36.01 16.62
C HIS A 523 -75.33 -37.35 17.36
N SER A 524 -75.01 -37.24 18.66
CA SER A 524 -76.03 -37.42 19.72
C SER A 524 -75.58 -36.81 21.06
N GLN A 525 -76.50 -36.07 21.69
CA GLN A 525 -76.38 -35.43 23.00
C GLN A 525 -76.40 -36.46 24.14
N GLN A 526 -75.67 -36.22 25.24
CA GLN A 526 -76.25 -36.00 26.57
C GLN A 526 -75.19 -35.68 27.65
N SER A 527 -75.27 -34.45 28.16
CA SER A 527 -75.27 -34.06 29.58
C SER A 527 -74.54 -34.93 30.61
N ASN A 528 -73.46 -34.38 31.18
CA ASN A 528 -73.46 -34.07 32.62
C ASN A 528 -72.46 -32.94 32.95
N ARG A 529 -72.99 -31.91 33.62
CA ARG A 529 -72.23 -30.81 34.24
C ARG A 529 -71.36 -31.36 35.37
N LEU A 530 -70.09 -30.95 35.40
CA LEU A 530 -69.40 -30.51 36.61
C LEU A 530 -68.36 -29.48 36.17
N ALA A 531 -68.65 -28.22 36.48
CA ALA A 531 -67.73 -27.11 36.29
C ALA A 531 -66.55 -27.29 37.25
N ILE A 532 -65.41 -27.70 36.72
CA ILE A 532 -64.12 -27.38 37.32
C ILE A 532 -63.65 -26.15 36.56
N THR A 533 -63.86 -24.98 37.15
CA THR A 533 -63.17 -23.76 36.74
C THR A 533 -61.66 -24.04 36.79
N PRO A 534 -60.90 -23.93 35.69
CA PRO A 534 -59.46 -23.92 35.82
C PRO A 534 -59.10 -22.66 36.61
N SER A 535 -58.43 -22.85 37.75
CA SER A 535 -57.77 -21.74 38.44
C SER A 535 -56.96 -20.94 37.42
N PRO A 536 -56.97 -19.59 37.48
CA PRO A 536 -56.14 -18.79 36.60
C PRO A 536 -54.70 -19.12 36.95
N THR A 537 -54.04 -19.91 36.12
CA THR A 537 -52.59 -20.03 36.20
C THR A 537 -52.10 -18.67 35.73
N ILE A 538 -51.64 -17.83 36.66
CA ILE A 538 -51.04 -16.54 36.36
C ILE A 538 -49.80 -16.84 35.52
N THR A 539 -49.92 -16.82 34.20
CA THR A 539 -48.80 -16.87 33.28
C THR A 539 -48.05 -15.55 33.45
N ARG A 540 -46.93 -15.59 34.16
CA ARG A 540 -46.04 -14.44 34.30
C ARG A 540 -45.52 -14.05 32.92
N SER A 541 -45.95 -12.89 32.45
CA SER A 541 -45.45 -12.30 31.20
C SER A 541 -44.09 -11.66 31.45
N VAL A 542 -43.11 -11.99 30.63
CA VAL A 542 -41.77 -11.39 30.68
C VAL A 542 -41.63 -10.26 29.66
N HIS A 543 -40.91 -9.21 30.02
CA HIS A 543 -40.67 -8.02 29.20
C HIS A 543 -39.20 -7.58 29.28
N LEU A 544 -38.76 -6.82 28.28
CA LEU A 544 -37.45 -6.19 28.26
C LEU A 544 -37.54 -4.75 28.75
N LEU A 545 -36.71 -4.43 29.74
CA LEU A 545 -36.33 -3.06 30.05
C LEU A 545 -35.01 -2.77 29.34
N THR A 546 -35.02 -1.83 28.39
CA THR A 546 -33.91 -1.61 27.44
C THR A 546 -33.37 -0.19 27.54
N ALA A 547 -32.05 -0.08 27.55
CA ALA A 547 -31.30 1.16 27.41
C ALA A 547 -30.41 1.12 26.15
N THR A 548 -30.11 2.29 25.58
CA THR A 548 -29.39 2.41 24.31
C THR A 548 -28.28 3.45 24.38
N SER A 549 -27.12 3.17 23.82
CA SER A 549 -26.02 4.15 23.73
C SER A 549 -25.14 3.87 22.53
N GLY A 550 -24.39 4.87 22.09
CA GLY A 550 -23.45 4.71 20.99
C GLY A 550 -22.60 5.95 20.75
N TYR A 551 -21.59 5.79 19.90
CA TYR A 551 -20.62 6.82 19.52
C TYR A 551 -20.22 6.65 18.05
N ASN A 552 -19.85 7.76 17.44
CA ASN A 552 -19.19 7.77 16.14
C ASN A 552 -17.69 7.44 16.34
N GLY A 553 -17.19 6.48 15.58
CA GLY A 553 -15.81 6.00 15.60
C GLY A 553 -14.82 6.88 14.83
N HIS A 554 -15.31 7.84 14.04
CA HIS A 554 -14.48 8.80 13.33
C HIS A 554 -14.45 10.14 14.07
N GLU A 555 -13.25 10.62 14.42
CA GLU A 555 -13.02 11.93 15.06
C GLU A 555 -13.71 13.07 14.28
N ASP A 556 -14.88 13.48 14.77
CA ASP A 556 -15.36 14.85 14.72
C ASP A 556 -15.68 15.25 16.18
N GLU A 557 -15.06 16.33 16.63
CA GLU A 557 -15.24 16.91 17.97
C GLU A 557 -16.72 17.10 18.35
N GLU A 558 -17.04 16.68 19.58
CA GLU A 558 -18.12 17.21 20.45
C GLU A 558 -19.56 17.28 19.89
N ASP A 559 -20.32 16.18 20.01
CA ASP A 559 -21.77 16.27 20.25
C ASP A 559 -22.06 16.30 21.77
N GLU A 560 -21.53 17.31 22.46
CA GLU A 560 -22.09 17.76 23.74
C GLU A 560 -22.99 18.98 23.48
N ASP A 561 -24.27 18.80 23.77
CA ASP A 561 -25.36 19.77 23.78
C ASP A 561 -24.99 21.09 24.51
N LYS A 562 -24.39 22.07 23.81
CA LYS A 562 -24.28 23.47 24.27
C LYS A 562 -24.44 24.47 23.13
N GLY A 563 -25.47 25.32 23.26
CA GLY A 563 -25.77 26.39 22.32
C GLY A 563 -24.72 27.51 22.25
N HIS A 564 -24.88 28.32 21.19
CA HIS A 564 -24.22 29.58 20.81
C HIS A 564 -23.07 29.54 19.76
N LEU A 565 -23.49 29.79 18.51
CA LEU A 565 -22.90 30.70 17.51
C LEU A 565 -21.36 30.77 17.37
N ARG A 566 -20.83 30.22 16.25
CA ARG A 566 -20.11 31.00 15.22
C ARG A 566 -19.83 30.21 13.93
N LYS A 567 -20.11 30.85 12.78
CA LYS A 567 -19.90 30.36 11.40
C LYS A 567 -18.47 30.58 10.89
N LYS A 568 -17.95 29.62 10.09
CA LYS A 568 -17.20 29.71 8.80
C LYS A 568 -16.53 28.33 8.56
N LYS A 569 -16.37 27.73 7.37
CA LYS A 569 -16.52 28.12 5.95
C LYS A 569 -16.62 26.85 5.07
N ASN A 570 -17.46 26.92 4.03
CA ASN A 570 -17.76 26.01 2.92
C ASN A 570 -16.84 24.81 2.59
N SER A 571 -17.38 23.62 2.87
CA SER A 571 -17.29 22.38 2.07
C SER A 571 -18.74 21.96 1.72
N PRO A 572 -18.99 21.16 0.64
CA PRO A 572 -20.36 20.79 0.28
C PRO A 572 -20.96 19.96 1.41
N LYS A 573 -22.00 20.51 2.06
CA LYS A 573 -22.72 19.83 3.14
C LYS A 573 -23.43 18.61 2.56
N ILE A 574 -22.94 17.41 2.88
CA ILE A 574 -23.78 16.21 2.89
C ILE A 574 -24.91 16.51 3.87
N GLN A 575 -26.16 16.36 3.42
CA GLN A 575 -27.35 16.55 4.26
C GLN A 575 -27.40 15.42 5.30
N ARG A 576 -26.67 15.56 6.42
CA ARG A 576 -26.85 14.71 7.60
C ARG A 576 -28.22 15.02 8.21
N THR A 577 -29.17 14.11 8.04
CA THR A 577 -30.46 14.17 8.75
C THR A 577 -30.23 13.70 10.18
N ASN A 578 -30.53 14.52 11.19
CA ASN A 578 -30.55 14.12 12.60
C ASN A 578 -31.61 13.01 12.79
N ARG A 579 -31.21 11.74 12.71
CA ARG A 579 -32.07 10.56 12.96
C ARG A 579 -31.82 10.11 14.40
N SER A 580 -32.87 9.91 15.19
CA SER A 580 -32.77 9.66 16.63
C SER A 580 -32.16 8.30 17.02
N ASN A 581 -31.89 7.41 16.05
CA ASN A 581 -31.47 6.02 16.29
C ASN A 581 -30.24 5.62 15.46
N VAL A 582 -29.35 6.57 15.18
CA VAL A 582 -28.16 6.38 14.35
C VAL A 582 -26.95 6.88 15.13
N TYR A 583 -25.88 6.09 15.16
CA TYR A 583 -24.59 6.46 15.75
C TYR A 583 -23.50 6.19 14.71
N GLY A 584 -22.98 7.24 14.08
CA GLY A 584 -22.06 7.06 12.95
C GLY A 584 -22.77 6.43 11.76
N ASP A 585 -22.22 5.31 11.26
CA ASP A 585 -22.82 4.45 10.24
C ASP A 585 -23.78 3.39 10.80
N ASP A 586 -23.76 3.18 12.12
CA ASP A 586 -24.62 2.21 12.78
C ASP A 586 -26.03 2.75 13.02
N ALA A 587 -27.00 1.84 13.01
CA ALA A 587 -28.36 2.14 13.40
C ALA A 587 -28.98 1.07 14.28
N PHE A 588 -30.02 1.45 15.02
CA PHE A 588 -30.80 0.52 15.82
C PHE A 588 -32.29 0.78 15.78
N PHE A 589 -33.06 -0.21 16.26
CA PHE A 589 -34.45 0.00 16.63
C PHE A 589 -34.84 -0.77 17.88
N THR A 590 -35.87 -0.24 18.55
CA THR A 590 -36.62 -0.93 19.60
C THR A 590 -38.10 -0.85 19.26
N ALA A 591 -38.80 -1.97 19.33
CA ALA A 591 -40.25 -2.05 19.09
C ALA A 591 -40.90 -3.04 20.06
N LYS A 592 -42.20 -2.88 20.30
CA LYS A 592 -42.97 -3.77 21.18
C LYS A 592 -44.31 -4.07 20.53
N ASN A 593 -44.72 -5.33 20.55
CA ASN A 593 -46.06 -5.72 20.14
C ASN A 593 -46.73 -6.59 21.21
N ARG A 594 -47.93 -7.13 20.93
CA ARG A 594 -48.68 -7.96 21.88
C ARG A 594 -47.97 -9.25 22.29
N LEU A 595 -47.09 -9.76 21.42
CA LEU A 595 -46.47 -11.08 21.56
C LEU A 595 -45.04 -11.00 22.11
N GLY A 596 -44.35 -9.88 21.92
CA GLY A 596 -42.95 -9.75 22.33
C GLY A 596 -42.35 -8.35 22.23
N ASP A 597 -41.14 -8.24 22.79
CA ASP A 597 -40.27 -7.06 22.70
C ASP A 597 -39.15 -7.33 21.69
N PHE A 598 -38.90 -6.40 20.79
CA PHE A 598 -37.99 -6.52 19.64
C PHE A 598 -36.87 -5.48 19.72
N LEU A 599 -35.65 -5.92 19.51
CA LEU A 599 -34.43 -5.12 19.46
C LEU A 599 -33.69 -5.46 18.18
N GLY A 600 -33.03 -4.48 17.57
CA GLY A 600 -32.14 -4.76 16.46
C GLY A 600 -31.06 -3.70 16.28
N VAL A 601 -29.93 -4.15 15.76
CA VAL A 601 -28.78 -3.33 15.37
C VAL A 601 -28.36 -3.68 13.95
N ALA A 602 -27.84 -2.69 13.24
CA ALA A 602 -27.19 -2.86 11.94
C ALA A 602 -25.98 -1.94 11.89
N ASP A 603 -24.82 -2.51 11.57
CA ASP A 603 -23.61 -1.75 11.31
C ASP A 603 -23.49 -1.50 9.79
N GLY A 604 -23.39 -0.22 9.43
CA GLY A 604 -23.34 0.24 8.04
C GLY A 604 -21.93 0.20 7.49
N VAL A 605 -21.73 -0.40 6.32
CA VAL A 605 -20.38 -0.61 5.79
C VAL A 605 -19.73 0.70 5.33
N GLY A 606 -18.76 1.18 6.11
CA GLY A 606 -18.04 2.44 5.87
C GLY A 606 -17.43 2.61 4.48
N GLY A 607 -17.11 1.51 3.78
CA GLY A 607 -16.53 1.53 2.43
C GLY A 607 -17.40 2.26 1.38
N TRP A 608 -18.71 2.38 1.61
CA TRP A 608 -19.61 3.14 0.72
C TRP A 608 -19.30 4.64 0.69
N ARG A 609 -18.65 5.20 1.73
CA ARG A 609 -18.22 6.61 1.77
C ARG A 609 -17.30 6.96 0.61
N GLU A 610 -16.47 6.03 0.15
CA GLU A 610 -15.57 6.23 -0.99
C GLU A 610 -16.30 6.44 -2.32
N HIS A 611 -17.54 5.94 -2.41
CA HIS A 611 -18.42 6.09 -3.56
C HIS A 611 -19.38 7.30 -3.42
N GLY A 612 -19.19 8.14 -2.39
CA GLY A 612 -20.08 9.27 -2.11
C GLY A 612 -21.46 8.84 -1.60
N ILE A 613 -21.57 7.60 -1.11
CA ILE A 613 -22.78 7.02 -0.55
C ILE A 613 -22.63 7.03 0.97
N ASP A 614 -23.65 7.54 1.67
CA ASP A 614 -23.68 7.61 3.12
C ASP A 614 -24.09 6.24 3.69
N PRO A 615 -23.18 5.50 4.37
CA PRO A 615 -23.46 4.15 4.85
C PRO A 615 -24.59 4.10 5.87
N SER A 616 -24.72 5.17 6.67
CA SER A 616 -25.79 5.31 7.67
C SER A 616 -27.19 5.26 7.06
N LEU A 617 -27.36 5.58 5.76
CA LEU A 617 -28.65 5.56 5.10
C LEU A 617 -29.20 4.14 4.97
N PHE A 618 -28.35 3.17 4.64
CA PHE A 618 -28.79 1.79 4.44
C PHE A 618 -29.14 1.13 5.77
N SER A 619 -28.24 1.20 6.75
CA SER A 619 -28.45 0.64 8.09
C SER A 619 -29.69 1.23 8.77
N SER A 620 -29.84 2.55 8.74
CA SER A 620 -30.97 3.23 9.37
C SER A 620 -32.30 2.97 8.68
N SER A 621 -32.35 2.95 7.34
CA SER A 621 -33.57 2.60 6.61
C SER A 621 -33.96 1.13 6.83
N LEU A 622 -32.98 0.22 6.92
CA LEU A 622 -33.24 -1.18 7.24
C LEU A 622 -33.86 -1.33 8.64
N MET A 623 -33.30 -0.66 9.65
CA MET A 623 -33.83 -0.69 11.02
C MET A 623 -35.21 -0.02 11.14
N GLU A 624 -35.45 1.07 10.38
CA GLU A 624 -36.76 1.74 10.31
C GLU A 624 -37.82 0.85 9.64
N ALA A 625 -37.46 0.15 8.56
CA ALA A 625 -38.34 -0.83 7.90
C ALA A 625 -38.69 -1.99 8.85
N CYS A 626 -37.71 -2.53 9.57
CA CYS A 626 -37.95 -3.54 10.61
C CYS A 626 -38.92 -3.05 11.68
N LYS A 627 -38.69 -1.85 12.23
CA LYS A 627 -39.59 -1.24 13.23
C LYS A 627 -41.01 -1.07 12.71
N SER A 628 -41.17 -0.50 11.51
CA SER A 628 -42.46 -0.29 10.86
C SER A 628 -43.22 -1.61 10.64
N LEU A 629 -42.53 -2.68 10.26
CA LEU A 629 -43.14 -4.00 10.08
C LEU A 629 -43.61 -4.63 11.39
N VAL A 630 -42.88 -4.40 12.50
CA VAL A 630 -43.28 -4.85 13.85
C VAL A 630 -44.50 -4.07 14.35
N ASP A 631 -44.54 -2.76 14.12
CA ASP A 631 -45.65 -1.90 14.56
C ASP A 631 -46.95 -2.16 13.76
N ASN A 632 -46.83 -2.48 12.47
CA ASN A 632 -47.97 -2.61 11.55
C ASN A 632 -48.56 -4.03 11.43
N LYS A 633 -47.92 -5.08 11.96
CA LYS A 633 -48.38 -6.48 11.82
C LYS A 633 -48.37 -7.28 13.12
N LEU A 634 -49.38 -8.15 13.28
CA LEU A 634 -49.35 -9.28 14.21
C LEU A 634 -48.34 -10.32 13.68
N ILE A 635 -47.06 -10.13 14.03
CA ILE A 635 -45.99 -11.08 13.75
C ILE A 635 -46.13 -12.26 14.73
N ASP A 636 -46.54 -13.43 14.26
CA ASP A 636 -46.45 -14.66 15.07
C ASP A 636 -44.99 -14.89 15.46
N LEU A 637 -44.68 -14.90 16.76
CA LEU A 637 -43.31 -14.95 17.25
C LEU A 637 -42.78 -16.39 17.24
N ASN A 638 -42.03 -16.71 16.18
CA ASN A 638 -41.25 -17.93 16.04
C ASN A 638 -39.91 -17.63 15.34
N PRO A 639 -38.95 -18.57 15.33
CA PRO A 639 -37.60 -18.33 14.80
C PRO A 639 -37.57 -17.98 13.30
N LEU A 640 -38.49 -18.56 12.50
CA LEU A 640 -38.59 -18.27 11.07
C LEU A 640 -39.15 -16.87 10.82
N THR A 641 -39.96 -16.34 11.74
CA THR A 641 -40.57 -15.03 11.57
C THR A 641 -39.58 -13.88 11.66
N LEU A 642 -38.48 -14.01 12.41
CA LEU A 642 -37.43 -12.97 12.44
C LEU A 642 -36.67 -12.91 11.12
N LYS A 643 -36.41 -14.07 10.52
CA LYS A 643 -35.83 -14.17 9.18
C LYS A 643 -36.77 -13.61 8.11
N GLU A 644 -38.07 -13.89 8.22
CA GLU A 644 -39.07 -13.24 7.36
C GLU A 644 -39.16 -11.73 7.57
N LEU A 645 -39.01 -11.25 8.80
CA LEU A 645 -38.99 -9.82 9.12
C LEU A 645 -37.82 -9.13 8.41
N LEU A 646 -36.60 -9.68 8.53
CA LEU A 646 -35.43 -9.18 7.83
C LEU A 646 -35.61 -9.23 6.31
N SER A 647 -36.17 -10.33 5.79
CA SER A 647 -36.43 -10.50 4.35
C SER A 647 -37.45 -9.48 3.82
N LYS A 648 -38.52 -9.20 4.58
CA LYS A 648 -39.55 -8.20 4.22
C LYS A 648 -39.00 -6.78 4.30
N ALA A 649 -38.18 -6.48 5.32
CA ALA A 649 -37.53 -5.19 5.46
C ALA A 649 -36.57 -4.94 4.28
N TYR A 650 -35.70 -5.90 3.98
CA TYR A 650 -34.79 -5.81 2.84
C TYR A 650 -35.52 -5.67 1.49
N LYS A 651 -36.62 -6.41 1.30
CA LYS A 651 -37.47 -6.28 0.12
C LYS A 651 -38.14 -4.90 0.02
N GLN A 652 -38.56 -4.31 1.14
CA GLN A 652 -39.09 -2.95 1.15
C GLN A 652 -38.04 -1.95 0.64
N LEU A 653 -36.78 -2.06 1.10
CA LEU A 653 -35.68 -1.21 0.62
C LEU A 653 -35.43 -1.39 -0.89
N LEU A 654 -35.54 -2.61 -1.42
CA LEU A 654 -35.42 -2.88 -2.87
C LEU A 654 -36.55 -2.26 -3.71
N GLU A 655 -37.74 -2.12 -3.14
CA GLU A 655 -38.95 -1.60 -3.81
C GLU A 655 -39.16 -0.09 -3.59
N GLU A 656 -38.30 0.57 -2.82
CA GLU A 656 -38.39 2.00 -2.57
C GLU A 656 -38.18 2.83 -3.85
N LYS A 657 -39.00 3.87 -4.02
CA LYS A 657 -38.95 4.76 -5.21
C LYS A 657 -37.60 5.48 -5.35
N GLN A 658 -36.92 5.69 -4.24
CA GLN A 658 -35.57 6.23 -4.18
C GLN A 658 -34.65 5.08 -3.79
N CYS A 659 -33.82 4.61 -4.73
CA CYS A 659 -32.91 3.51 -4.49
C CYS A 659 -31.95 3.85 -3.35
N ILE A 660 -32.04 3.11 -2.24
CA ILE A 660 -31.12 3.22 -1.11
C ILE A 660 -29.93 2.32 -1.42
N ILE A 661 -28.86 2.92 -1.91
CA ILE A 661 -27.61 2.22 -2.17
C ILE A 661 -26.82 2.12 -0.87
N GLY A 662 -26.25 0.96 -0.59
CA GLY A 662 -25.41 0.72 0.58
C GLY A 662 -25.43 -0.74 0.99
N SER A 663 -24.79 -1.02 2.12
CA SER A 663 -24.84 -2.34 2.75
C SER A 663 -24.69 -2.25 4.26
N SER A 664 -25.18 -3.27 4.97
CA SER A 664 -25.03 -3.38 6.41
C SER A 664 -25.08 -4.83 6.88
N THR A 665 -24.49 -5.06 8.06
CA THR A 665 -24.81 -6.23 8.89
C THR A 665 -26.20 -6.06 9.52
N ALA A 666 -26.76 -7.12 10.11
CA ALA A 666 -28.05 -7.03 10.81
C ALA A 666 -28.19 -8.10 11.90
N CYS A 667 -28.42 -7.68 13.14
CA CYS A 667 -28.75 -8.56 14.26
C CYS A 667 -30.10 -8.16 14.85
N ILE A 668 -31.09 -9.06 14.80
CA ILE A 668 -32.44 -8.86 15.36
C ILE A 668 -32.68 -9.88 16.47
N VAL A 669 -33.21 -9.40 17.59
CA VAL A 669 -33.53 -10.19 18.79
C VAL A 669 -34.97 -9.91 19.20
N ALA A 670 -35.75 -10.95 19.50
CA ALA A 670 -37.12 -10.81 19.96
C ALA A 670 -37.44 -11.72 21.15
N LEU A 671 -37.91 -11.13 22.25
CA LEU A 671 -38.35 -11.85 23.44
C LEU A 671 -39.85 -12.15 23.36
N HIS A 672 -40.22 -13.43 23.40
CA HIS A 672 -41.62 -13.85 23.48
C HIS A 672 -42.14 -13.72 24.93
N HIS A 673 -43.18 -12.91 25.14
CA HIS A 673 -43.69 -12.57 26.48
C HIS A 673 -44.18 -13.77 27.30
N GLU A 674 -44.92 -14.69 26.67
CA GLU A 674 -45.53 -15.84 27.37
C GLU A 674 -44.61 -17.07 27.48
N LYS A 675 -43.67 -17.26 26.54
CA LYS A 675 -42.84 -18.47 26.48
C LYS A 675 -41.48 -18.31 27.17
N SER A 676 -41.07 -17.07 27.48
CA SER A 676 -39.72 -16.76 27.98
C SER A 676 -38.61 -17.29 27.08
N ILE A 677 -38.84 -17.26 25.76
CA ILE A 677 -37.86 -17.65 24.74
C ILE A 677 -37.42 -16.40 23.99
N LEU A 678 -36.11 -16.24 23.85
CA LEU A 678 -35.47 -15.25 23.01
C LEU A 678 -35.19 -15.88 21.64
N HIS A 679 -35.80 -15.35 20.59
CA HIS A 679 -35.51 -15.72 19.21
C HIS A 679 -34.57 -14.70 18.60
N THR A 680 -33.59 -15.14 17.81
CA THR A 680 -32.65 -14.22 17.16
C THR A 680 -32.43 -14.58 15.70
N ALA A 681 -32.12 -13.57 14.89
CA ALA A 681 -31.64 -13.69 13.52
C ALA A 681 -30.44 -12.76 13.37
N ASN A 682 -29.25 -13.34 13.15
CA ASN A 682 -28.00 -12.61 12.99
C ASN A 682 -27.43 -12.80 11.59
N LEU A 683 -27.04 -11.72 10.92
CA LEU A 683 -26.34 -11.70 9.65
C LEU A 683 -25.12 -10.78 9.75
N GLY A 684 -23.93 -11.37 9.73
CA GLY A 684 -22.66 -10.66 9.88
C GLY A 684 -21.98 -10.89 11.24
N ASP A 685 -21.17 -9.93 11.66
CA ASP A 685 -20.39 -9.91 12.92
C ASP A 685 -20.91 -8.91 13.96
N SER A 686 -21.95 -8.13 13.62
CA SER A 686 -22.93 -7.70 14.63
C SER A 686 -23.44 -8.90 15.44
N GLY A 687 -23.89 -8.68 16.68
CA GLY A 687 -24.18 -9.82 17.53
C GLY A 687 -24.89 -9.51 18.84
N PHE A 688 -25.04 -10.57 19.64
CA PHE A 688 -25.64 -10.49 20.97
C PHE A 688 -24.99 -11.47 21.94
N VAL A 689 -25.03 -11.13 23.23
CA VAL A 689 -24.67 -12.02 24.34
C VAL A 689 -25.76 -12.01 25.41
N ILE A 690 -25.96 -13.16 26.03
CA ILE A 690 -26.86 -13.33 27.17
C ILE A 690 -26.00 -13.59 28.40
N ILE A 691 -26.17 -12.75 29.42
CA ILE A 691 -25.40 -12.76 30.66
C ILE A 691 -26.35 -13.14 31.80
N ARG A 692 -25.99 -14.20 32.54
CA ARG A 692 -26.72 -14.69 33.70
C ARG A 692 -25.75 -14.89 34.84
N LYS A 693 -26.05 -14.32 36.01
CA LYS A 693 -25.25 -14.49 37.25
C LYS A 693 -23.74 -14.30 37.03
N ASN A 694 -23.35 -13.23 36.33
CA ASN A 694 -21.96 -12.90 36.00
C ASN A 694 -21.25 -13.93 35.09
N ALA A 695 -21.99 -14.58 34.21
CA ALA A 695 -21.40 -15.44 33.18
C ALA A 695 -22.15 -15.25 31.86
N ILE A 696 -21.41 -15.25 30.76
CA ILE A 696 -22.00 -15.32 29.41
C ILE A 696 -22.51 -16.74 29.22
N VAL A 697 -23.84 -16.91 29.20
CA VAL A 697 -24.50 -18.21 28.99
C VAL A 697 -24.75 -18.52 27.52
N HIS A 698 -24.80 -17.48 26.69
CA HIS A 698 -24.95 -17.61 25.25
C HIS A 698 -24.31 -16.43 24.51
N ARG A 699 -23.75 -16.69 23.33
CA ARG A 699 -23.14 -15.70 22.44
C ARG A 699 -23.51 -16.05 21.00
N SER A 700 -23.82 -15.03 20.20
CA SER A 700 -24.02 -15.17 18.76
C SER A 700 -22.78 -15.70 18.05
N GLN A 701 -22.97 -16.55 17.05
CA GLN A 701 -21.89 -16.91 16.14
C GLN A 701 -21.72 -15.81 15.07
N GLU A 702 -20.50 -15.30 14.95
CA GLU A 702 -20.13 -14.37 13.88
C GLU A 702 -20.19 -15.07 12.52
N GLN A 703 -20.78 -14.40 11.53
CA GLN A 703 -20.83 -14.86 10.15
C GLN A 703 -19.92 -13.97 9.29
N GLN A 704 -18.81 -14.55 8.83
CA GLN A 704 -17.84 -13.87 7.97
C GLN A 704 -17.47 -14.80 6.81
N HIS A 705 -17.25 -14.23 5.62
CA HIS A 705 -16.73 -14.97 4.46
C HIS A 705 -15.25 -15.34 4.66
N TYR A 706 -14.51 -14.43 5.28
CA TYR A 706 -13.14 -14.56 5.76
C TYR A 706 -12.91 -13.48 6.83
N PHE A 707 -11.77 -13.51 7.53
CA PHE A 707 -11.50 -12.60 8.65
C PHE A 707 -11.78 -11.14 8.29
N ASN A 708 -12.59 -10.45 9.11
CA ASN A 708 -12.98 -9.04 8.93
C ASN A 708 -13.75 -8.75 7.63
N SER A 709 -14.46 -9.74 7.09
CA SER A 709 -15.38 -9.60 5.95
C SER A 709 -16.74 -10.24 6.28
N PRO A 710 -17.61 -9.54 7.03
CA PRO A 710 -18.90 -10.07 7.45
C PRO A 710 -19.86 -10.34 6.29
N PHE A 711 -20.82 -11.21 6.58
CA PHE A 711 -22.02 -11.33 5.77
C PHE A 711 -22.83 -10.04 5.86
N GLN A 712 -23.31 -9.54 4.73
CA GLN A 712 -23.96 -8.23 4.66
C GLN A 712 -25.05 -8.17 3.59
N LEU A 713 -26.14 -7.47 3.90
CA LEU A 713 -27.18 -7.15 2.92
C LEU A 713 -26.74 -5.94 2.12
N SER A 714 -26.90 -5.97 0.79
CA SER A 714 -26.37 -4.91 -0.07
C SER A 714 -27.31 -4.57 -1.22
N ILE A 715 -27.63 -3.29 -1.39
CA ILE A 715 -28.29 -2.77 -2.58
C ILE A 715 -27.28 -1.92 -3.34
N HIS A 716 -27.03 -2.28 -4.59
CA HIS A 716 -26.12 -1.55 -5.45
C HIS A 716 -26.62 -1.50 -6.89
N PRO A 717 -26.36 -0.42 -7.64
CA PRO A 717 -26.55 -0.44 -9.09
C PRO A 717 -25.65 -1.53 -9.69
N GLU A 718 -26.03 -2.13 -10.81
CA GLU A 718 -25.17 -3.07 -11.55
C GLU A 718 -23.87 -2.36 -11.97
N MET A 719 -22.88 -2.38 -11.08
CA MET A 719 -21.55 -1.84 -11.34
C MET A 719 -20.80 -2.87 -12.15
N LYS A 720 -20.81 -2.70 -13.47
CA LYS A 720 -20.15 -3.60 -14.43
C LYS A 720 -18.69 -3.84 -14.03
N GLY A 721 -18.41 -5.01 -13.45
CA GLY A 721 -17.06 -5.52 -13.18
C GLY A 721 -16.59 -5.53 -11.71
N GLN A 722 -17.43 -5.24 -10.72
CA GLN A 722 -17.13 -5.47 -9.29
C GLN A 722 -18.09 -6.50 -8.69
N ARG A 723 -17.56 -7.59 -8.13
CA ARG A 723 -18.36 -8.56 -7.36
C ARG A 723 -18.48 -8.04 -5.92
N LEU A 724 -19.49 -7.21 -5.68
CA LEU A 724 -19.84 -6.74 -4.34
C LEU A 724 -20.43 -7.91 -3.54
N ILE A 725 -20.11 -7.99 -2.25
CA ILE A 725 -20.74 -8.95 -1.35
C ILE A 725 -22.19 -8.52 -1.20
N ALA A 726 -23.11 -9.42 -1.56
CA ALA A 726 -24.55 -9.20 -1.48
C ALA A 726 -25.19 -10.50 -0.98
N ASP A 727 -25.12 -10.70 0.32
CA ASP A 727 -25.73 -11.86 0.97
C ASP A 727 -27.24 -11.70 1.02
N ARG A 728 -27.92 -12.84 1.14
CA ARG A 728 -29.37 -12.88 1.21
C ARG A 728 -29.82 -12.94 2.67
N PRO A 729 -30.96 -12.31 3.02
CA PRO A 729 -31.56 -12.47 4.35
C PRO A 729 -31.77 -13.94 4.73
N GLU A 730 -31.91 -14.83 3.74
CA GLU A 730 -32.05 -16.26 3.98
C GLU A 730 -30.81 -16.94 4.59
N GLN A 731 -29.65 -16.28 4.58
CA GLN A 731 -28.39 -16.81 5.14
C GLN A 731 -28.20 -16.44 6.63
N ALA A 732 -29.08 -15.62 7.20
CA ALA A 732 -29.01 -15.22 8.61
C ALA A 732 -29.08 -16.46 9.53
N SER A 733 -28.17 -16.51 10.51
CA SER A 733 -28.15 -17.52 11.56
C SER A 733 -29.32 -17.31 12.52
N ILE A 734 -30.13 -18.35 12.72
CA ILE A 734 -31.28 -18.31 13.62
C ILE A 734 -30.98 -19.13 14.87
N THR A 735 -31.19 -18.54 16.04
CA THR A 735 -31.09 -19.26 17.31
C THR A 735 -32.29 -19.00 18.20
N SER A 736 -32.51 -19.87 19.18
CA SER A 736 -33.56 -19.70 20.19
C SER A 736 -33.03 -20.14 21.55
N PHE A 737 -33.22 -19.31 22.56
CA PHE A 737 -32.66 -19.52 23.88
C PHE A 737 -33.69 -19.22 24.97
N ASN A 738 -33.74 -20.07 26.00
CA ASN A 738 -34.64 -19.86 27.14
C ASN A 738 -34.03 -18.86 28.11
N VAL A 739 -34.72 -17.75 28.33
CA VAL A 739 -34.26 -16.70 29.25
C VAL A 739 -34.95 -16.80 30.60
N GLU A 740 -34.23 -16.34 31.62
CA GLU A 740 -34.70 -16.26 33.01
C GLU A 740 -34.86 -14.78 33.42
N GLU A 741 -35.62 -14.54 34.47
CA GLU A 741 -35.74 -13.22 35.08
C GLU A 741 -34.36 -12.73 35.55
N ASN A 742 -34.06 -11.46 35.28
CA ASN A 742 -32.76 -10.81 35.47
C ASN A 742 -31.64 -11.25 34.52
N ASP A 743 -31.92 -12.01 33.46
CA ASP A 743 -30.94 -12.16 32.38
C ASP A 743 -30.70 -10.82 31.69
N CYS A 744 -29.43 -10.44 31.54
CA CYS A 744 -29.02 -9.29 30.75
C CYS A 744 -28.75 -9.72 29.32
N ILE A 745 -29.33 -9.01 28.36
CA ILE A 745 -29.17 -9.24 26.94
C ILE A 745 -28.47 -8.00 26.37
N LEU A 746 -27.25 -8.17 25.89
CA LEU A 746 -26.49 -7.13 25.23
C LEU A 746 -26.52 -7.40 23.74
N VAL A 747 -27.09 -6.50 22.95
CA VAL A 747 -27.11 -6.53 21.49
C VAL A 747 -26.27 -5.36 20.99
N ALA A 748 -25.28 -5.61 20.16
CA ALA A 748 -24.34 -4.58 19.74
C ALA A 748 -23.69 -4.86 18.38
N THR A 749 -23.17 -3.79 17.78
CA THR A 749 -22.33 -3.84 16.57
C THR A 749 -20.90 -4.31 16.90
N ASP A 750 -20.13 -4.63 15.86
CA ASP A 750 -18.77 -5.19 15.95
C ASP A 750 -17.79 -4.28 16.70
N GLY A 751 -18.00 -2.95 16.70
CA GLY A 751 -17.23 -2.01 17.50
C GLY A 751 -17.12 -2.38 19.00
N ILE A 752 -18.11 -3.07 19.58
CA ILE A 752 -18.00 -3.67 20.93
C ILE A 752 -17.13 -4.92 20.92
N TRP A 753 -17.43 -5.86 20.02
CA TRP A 753 -16.81 -7.18 19.99
C TRP A 753 -15.31 -7.12 19.65
N ASP A 754 -14.92 -6.14 18.85
CA ASP A 754 -13.54 -5.89 18.43
C ASP A 754 -12.70 -5.19 19.50
N ASN A 755 -13.33 -4.36 20.36
CA ASN A 755 -12.62 -3.48 21.29
C ASN A 755 -12.83 -3.79 22.77
N LEU A 756 -13.78 -4.65 23.15
CA LEU A 756 -14.02 -5.05 24.54
C LEU A 756 -13.84 -6.56 24.75
N PRO A 757 -12.88 -6.97 25.62
CA PRO A 757 -12.82 -8.36 26.09
C PRO A 757 -14.06 -8.74 26.91
N ASP A 758 -14.44 -10.02 26.86
CA ASP A 758 -15.57 -10.58 27.64
C ASP A 758 -15.48 -10.27 29.14
N SER A 759 -14.27 -10.24 29.71
CA SER A 759 -14.05 -9.88 31.11
C SER A 759 -14.50 -8.45 31.41
N THR A 760 -14.22 -7.51 30.52
CA THR A 760 -14.60 -6.09 30.68
C THR A 760 -16.11 -5.91 30.51
N ILE A 761 -16.74 -6.64 29.59
CA ILE A 761 -18.20 -6.62 29.43
C ILE A 761 -18.87 -7.10 30.71
N LEU A 762 -18.41 -8.23 31.27
CA LEU A 762 -18.92 -8.75 32.53
C LEU A 762 -18.69 -7.77 33.69
N GLU A 763 -17.50 -7.19 33.81
CA GLU A 763 -17.18 -6.19 34.84
C GLU A 763 -18.13 -4.98 34.82
N GLU A 764 -18.49 -4.46 33.65
CA GLU A 764 -19.43 -3.34 33.54
C GLU A 764 -20.87 -3.77 33.86
N VAL A 765 -21.34 -4.89 33.32
CA VAL A 765 -22.71 -5.38 33.55
C VAL A 765 -22.91 -5.76 35.02
N ASN A 766 -21.89 -6.25 35.73
CA ASN A 766 -21.96 -6.55 37.16
C ASN A 766 -22.17 -5.34 38.07
N LYS A 767 -21.92 -4.13 37.58
CA LYS A 767 -22.20 -2.91 38.35
C LYS A 767 -23.70 -2.65 38.49
N LEU A 768 -24.54 -3.38 37.74
CA LEU A 768 -25.99 -3.31 37.83
C LEU A 768 -26.45 -3.85 39.20
N ALA A 769 -26.62 -2.96 40.17
CA ALA A 769 -27.13 -3.32 41.50
C ALA A 769 -28.64 -3.56 41.48
N GLU A 770 -29.40 -2.70 40.78
CA GLU A 770 -30.85 -2.80 40.62
C GLU A 770 -31.25 -2.64 39.14
N PRO A 771 -32.26 -3.39 38.66
CA PRO A 771 -32.71 -3.39 37.27
C PRO A 771 -33.57 -2.16 36.94
N THR A 772 -33.03 -0.95 37.14
CA THR A 772 -33.67 0.32 36.78
C THR A 772 -33.18 0.81 35.43
N LEU A 773 -34.00 1.61 34.74
CA LEU A 773 -33.67 2.14 33.42
C LEU A 773 -32.43 3.04 33.48
N ASP A 774 -32.31 3.87 34.51
CA ASP A 774 -31.17 4.79 34.68
C ASP A 774 -29.85 4.04 34.87
N ASN A 775 -29.86 2.95 35.67
CA ASN A 775 -28.66 2.13 35.86
C ASN A 775 -28.27 1.41 34.57
N LEU A 776 -29.25 0.85 33.85
CA LEU A 776 -29.02 0.22 32.54
C LEU A 776 -28.44 1.22 31.55
N GLN A 777 -28.95 2.45 31.53
CA GLN A 777 -28.47 3.53 30.66
C GLN A 777 -27.05 3.95 30.98
N GLN A 778 -26.68 4.05 32.26
CA GLN A 778 -25.30 4.32 32.67
C GLN A 778 -24.34 3.21 32.24
N ILE A 779 -24.74 1.95 32.33
CA ILE A 779 -23.91 0.81 31.91
C ILE A 779 -23.78 0.75 30.38
N ALA A 780 -24.89 0.93 29.65
CA ALA A 780 -24.86 0.99 28.19
C ALA A 780 -23.89 2.07 27.69
N HIS A 781 -23.94 3.25 28.31
CA HIS A 781 -23.03 4.36 28.04
C HIS A 781 -21.57 4.02 28.40
N ALA A 782 -21.33 3.39 29.56
CA ALA A 782 -19.99 2.99 29.97
C ALA A 782 -19.37 1.95 29.03
N LEU A 783 -20.16 0.97 28.56
CA LEU A 783 -19.74 -0.02 27.56
C LEU A 783 -19.37 0.67 26.24
N ALA A 784 -20.26 1.50 25.70
CA ALA A 784 -20.03 2.19 24.44
C ALA A 784 -18.79 3.11 24.51
N LYS A 785 -18.64 3.87 25.61
CA LYS A 785 -17.52 4.78 25.80
C LYS A 785 -16.19 4.05 25.92
N ARG A 786 -16.13 2.95 26.68
CA ARG A 786 -14.91 2.14 26.80
C ARG A 786 -14.51 1.50 25.49
N ALA A 787 -15.48 1.04 24.69
CA ALA A 787 -15.20 0.48 23.37
C ALA A 787 -14.59 1.53 22.44
N LEU A 788 -15.16 2.74 22.41
CA LEU A 788 -14.62 3.88 21.67
C LEU A 788 -13.18 4.22 22.11
N ASP A 789 -12.96 4.37 23.42
CA ASP A 789 -11.66 4.72 23.98
C ASP A 789 -10.61 3.64 23.67
N ASN A 790 -10.96 2.37 23.81
CA ASN A 790 -10.10 1.24 23.46
C ASN A 790 -9.83 1.16 21.95
N GLY A 791 -10.83 1.46 21.12
CA GLY A 791 -10.73 1.52 19.66
C GLY A 791 -9.70 2.54 19.18
N HIS A 792 -9.59 3.66 19.89
CA HIS A 792 -8.63 4.73 19.61
C HIS A 792 -7.27 4.55 20.31
N ASP A 793 -7.10 3.55 21.19
CA ASP A 793 -5.82 3.30 21.86
C ASP A 793 -4.88 2.46 20.97
N PRO A 794 -3.78 3.04 20.44
CA PRO A 794 -2.86 2.34 19.55
C PRO A 794 -2.01 1.27 20.26
N LYS A 795 -2.05 1.20 21.59
CA LYS A 795 -1.29 0.23 22.40
C LYS A 795 -2.17 -0.86 22.99
N PHE A 796 -3.49 -0.73 22.89
CA PHE A 796 -4.41 -1.69 23.45
C PHE A 796 -4.37 -3.00 22.66
N ASN A 797 -4.19 -4.14 23.34
CA ASN A 797 -4.25 -5.46 22.71
C ASN A 797 -5.71 -5.93 22.62
N SER A 798 -6.41 -5.36 21.64
CA SER A 798 -7.84 -5.56 21.41
C SER A 798 -8.21 -7.02 21.07
N PRO A 799 -9.45 -7.45 21.36
CA PRO A 799 -9.99 -8.70 20.82
C PRO A 799 -9.75 -8.84 19.31
N PHE A 800 -9.97 -7.78 18.53
CA PHE A 800 -9.67 -7.75 17.10
C PHE A 800 -8.20 -8.10 16.81
N ALA A 801 -7.26 -7.44 17.50
CA ALA A 801 -5.84 -7.70 17.33
C ALA A 801 -5.44 -9.15 17.65
N LYS A 802 -6.03 -9.73 18.70
CA LYS A 802 -5.84 -11.13 19.06
C LYS A 802 -6.41 -12.08 18.01
N ASN A 803 -7.60 -11.77 17.48
CA ASN A 803 -8.26 -12.57 16.46
C ASN A 803 -7.50 -12.49 15.13
N ALA A 804 -7.01 -11.31 14.74
CA ALA A 804 -6.16 -11.13 13.56
C ALA A 804 -4.87 -11.96 13.65
N LYS A 805 -4.22 -11.98 14.81
CA LYS A 805 -3.05 -12.84 15.04
C LYS A 805 -3.36 -14.32 14.91
N LYS A 806 -4.51 -14.76 15.41
CA LYS A 806 -4.94 -16.16 15.35
C LYS A 806 -5.36 -16.58 13.95
N ALA A 807 -6.10 -15.73 13.24
CA ALA A 807 -6.67 -16.03 11.93
C ALA A 807 -5.67 -15.85 10.79
N LEU A 808 -4.84 -14.81 10.84
CA LEU A 808 -3.94 -14.41 9.76
C LEU A 808 -2.44 -14.53 10.10
N GLY A 809 -2.08 -14.83 11.35
CA GLY A 809 -0.69 -14.84 11.80
C GLY A 809 -0.06 -13.45 11.94
N ILE A 810 -0.83 -12.38 11.73
CA ILE A 810 -0.36 -10.99 11.73
C ILE A 810 -0.35 -10.46 13.17
N ASN A 811 0.79 -9.97 13.65
CA ASN A 811 0.92 -9.40 14.98
C ASN A 811 0.60 -7.90 14.97
N ILE A 812 -0.69 -7.55 14.85
CA ILE A 812 -1.17 -6.18 15.02
C ILE A 812 -1.36 -5.83 16.52
N ILE A 813 -1.19 -4.56 16.86
CA ILE A 813 -1.41 -4.01 18.21
C ILE A 813 -2.23 -2.72 18.03
N GLY A 814 -3.17 -2.46 18.93
CA GLY A 814 -4.08 -1.32 18.90
C GLY A 814 -5.55 -1.73 18.88
N GLY A 815 -6.42 -0.79 19.25
CA GLY A 815 -7.85 -0.88 18.99
C GLY A 815 -8.19 -0.78 17.49
N LYS A 816 -9.42 -1.13 17.16
CA LYS A 816 -10.03 -0.90 15.85
C LYS A 816 -10.98 0.30 16.00
N PRO A 817 -10.63 1.50 15.51
CA PRO A 817 -11.55 2.63 15.52
C PRO A 817 -12.79 2.28 14.71
N ASP A 818 -13.94 2.30 15.35
CA ASP A 818 -15.21 1.85 14.77
C ASP A 818 -16.39 2.58 15.39
N ASP A 819 -17.49 2.63 14.65
CA ASP A 819 -18.77 3.07 15.17
C ASP A 819 -19.25 2.07 16.23
N VAL A 820 -19.92 2.58 17.27
CA VAL A 820 -20.34 1.74 18.39
C VAL A 820 -21.82 1.98 18.65
N THR A 821 -22.61 0.92 18.55
CA THR A 821 -24.03 0.92 18.94
C THR A 821 -24.32 -0.21 19.91
N VAL A 822 -24.95 0.13 21.03
CA VAL A 822 -25.22 -0.78 22.16
C VAL A 822 -26.68 -0.69 22.59
N LEU A 823 -27.35 -1.83 22.66
CA LEU A 823 -28.64 -2.01 23.31
C LEU A 823 -28.46 -3.00 24.46
N LEU A 824 -28.61 -2.50 25.69
CA LEU A 824 -28.56 -3.32 26.89
C LEU A 824 -29.97 -3.48 27.43
N ALA A 825 -30.44 -4.72 27.51
CA ALA A 825 -31.75 -5.05 28.03
C ALA A 825 -31.67 -6.00 29.22
N ILE A 826 -32.64 -5.93 30.12
CA ILE A 826 -32.81 -6.92 31.19
C ILE A 826 -34.21 -7.52 31.13
N VAL A 827 -34.28 -8.84 31.32
CA VAL A 827 -35.54 -9.59 31.38
C VAL A 827 -36.20 -9.34 32.72
N THR A 828 -37.39 -8.76 32.70
CA THR A 828 -38.20 -8.45 33.88
C THR A 828 -39.52 -9.19 33.81
N SER A 829 -40.03 -9.70 34.93
CA SER A 829 -41.40 -10.19 34.99
C SER A 829 -42.31 -9.06 35.47
N LYS A 830 -43.44 -8.82 34.78
CA LYS A 830 -44.51 -8.01 35.35
C LYS A 830 -45.39 -8.94 36.19
N CYS A 831 -45.51 -8.66 37.50
CA CYS A 831 -46.67 -9.14 38.24
C CYS A 831 -47.91 -8.46 37.63
N GLY A 832 -48.80 -9.26 37.06
CA GLY A 832 -50.11 -8.80 36.58
C GLY A 832 -51.02 -8.34 37.70
#